data_AF-A0A2A2JNB9-F1
#
_entry.id   AF-A0A2A2JNB9-F1
#
_cell.length_a   1.000
_cell.length_b   1.000
_cell.length_c   1.000
_cell.angle_alpha   90.00
_cell.angle_beta   90.00
_cell.angle_gamma   90.00
#
_symmetry.space_group_name_H-M   'P 1'
#
loop_
_entity.id
_entity.type
_entity.pdbx_description
1 polymer ?
#
loop_
_entity_poly.entity_id
_entity_poly.type
_entity_poly.pdbx_seq_one_letter_code
_entity_poly.pdbx_strand_id
1 'polypeptide(L)'
;MWLTALLAAFGLWSDGEAQQQQPQPLPPNLGVATGQQIVPNQVQPGTLFTGTGTNPYYGDWPRQEDPAMIAPYLCKQQIPQTGNPALRAGVYYRLILRQSLFGRESGSNMNLGGAMYQSSFFGQPASIACPGTADSYVRCDQQSDYFLEEMMRWLMEGVAGASMFRADAAVVVTWFNTASAISGRSDIDAGQTGTYQVIWLTDSAARLSYAIINYDRLGFDAQDFRANSRSGRCRALFNGGNHTGYVDIDPTQPYKNTPKVLAQRSGVPHMVRGRYMFRVDDIVRPAGCSNKTGGTYPIMIYPNIVNMLGEMSVDVNALCLDHTQTYILMIEEREVATCQVLNSAIARCNLPKIYDWGVKTVYFQPQSRGANDEKAFVGYIYFVPPTLDPMRLDIGNIYEWYKNPMTNYLMPISWYPRNFTNPSYMMSLAQLGSRLSDDAIYAVQLGLYVVGYREYKDDEIKKFRPEHRTLALLATYSNRNSYDYRWRPQEEVINLNQVQQWYLNDWERMHTLYTYRVGYLKLAPLRPNDQNSTELLSGLVTAPISLHWLWTPNRQQFIQTTFTQQERDERTEFVRHKSREMCHDWYDEDGALFNFIRDTETNSSCPCVERQALLDLGRYMPHPRCSQLFRDITCTSMIGSKNCYMSAQNIYGSYAGDGNTFNNMDTQ
;
A
#
# COMPACT_ATOMS: atom_id res chain seq x y z
N MET A 1 30.23 -3.08 4.68
CA MET A 1 29.21 -2.78 5.71
C MET A 1 27.85 -3.45 5.45
N TRP A 2 27.32 -3.41 4.22
CA TRP A 2 26.05 -4.07 3.86
C TRP A 2 26.05 -5.61 4.05
N LEU A 3 27.13 -6.30 3.66
CA LEU A 3 27.23 -7.77 3.75
C LEU A 3 27.33 -8.31 5.18
N THR A 4 28.00 -7.55 6.07
CA THR A 4 28.15 -7.89 7.50
C THR A 4 26.85 -7.74 8.28
N ALA A 5 26.03 -6.74 7.96
CA ALA A 5 24.69 -6.61 8.50
C ALA A 5 23.73 -7.70 7.97
N LEU A 6 23.90 -8.09 6.69
CA LEU A 6 23.11 -9.14 6.04
C LEU A 6 23.38 -10.55 6.61
N LEU A 7 24.64 -10.89 6.87
CA LEU A 7 25.00 -12.18 7.48
C LEU A 7 24.63 -12.24 8.98
N ALA A 8 24.68 -11.10 9.68
CA ALA A 8 24.16 -10.98 11.05
C ALA A 8 22.62 -11.15 11.10
N ALA A 9 21.88 -10.62 10.11
CA ALA A 9 20.42 -10.77 10.01
C ALA A 9 19.95 -12.23 9.80
N PHE A 10 20.84 -13.12 9.35
CA PHE A 10 20.58 -14.56 9.17
C PHE A 10 21.21 -15.44 10.25
N GLY A 11 21.79 -14.87 11.31
CA GLY A 11 22.34 -15.62 12.44
C GLY A 11 23.50 -16.57 12.09
N LEU A 12 24.22 -16.31 10.99
CA LEU A 12 25.36 -17.11 10.56
C LEU A 12 26.63 -16.64 11.27
N TRP A 13 26.75 -16.92 12.57
CA TRP A 13 28.03 -16.91 13.28
C TRP A 13 28.47 -18.36 13.51
N SER A 14 29.62 -18.74 12.93
CA SER A 14 30.37 -19.91 13.38
C SER A 14 31.29 -19.48 14.51
N ASP A 15 31.13 -20.07 15.69
CA ASP A 15 32.05 -19.87 16.82
C ASP A 15 33.47 -20.29 16.41
N GLY A 16 34.32 -19.29 16.21
CA GLY A 16 35.76 -19.43 16.04
C GLY A 16 36.47 -18.48 17.01
N GLU A 17 36.91 -19.04 18.14
CA GLU A 17 37.95 -18.53 19.04
C GLU A 17 37.77 -17.10 19.60
N ALA A 18 37.15 -17.00 20.77
CA ALA A 18 37.47 -15.95 21.75
C ALA A 18 37.95 -16.62 23.05
N GLN A 19 39.19 -16.31 23.40
CA GLN A 19 39.92 -16.85 24.54
C GLN A 19 39.23 -16.53 25.88
N GLN A 20 39.46 -17.45 26.83
CA GLN A 20 39.03 -17.46 28.22
C GLN A 20 39.27 -16.12 28.95
N GLN A 21 38.23 -15.59 29.59
CA GLN A 21 38.37 -14.82 30.83
C GLN A 21 37.41 -15.38 31.88
N GLN A 22 37.97 -15.73 33.04
CA GLN A 22 37.29 -16.30 34.20
C GLN A 22 36.31 -15.31 34.86
N PRO A 23 35.25 -15.79 35.53
CA PRO A 23 34.26 -14.95 36.19
C PRO A 23 34.80 -14.35 37.51
N GLN A 24 34.63 -13.04 37.70
CA GLN A 24 34.82 -12.37 39.00
C GLN A 24 33.51 -12.39 39.83
N PRO A 25 33.60 -12.48 41.17
CA PRO A 25 32.44 -12.64 42.05
C PRO A 25 31.70 -11.32 42.36
N LEU A 26 30.38 -11.44 42.56
CA LEU A 26 29.46 -10.38 42.96
C LEU A 26 29.78 -9.83 44.37
N PRO A 27 29.71 -8.50 44.60
CA PRO A 27 29.67 -7.95 45.95
C PRO A 27 28.22 -7.92 46.50
N PRO A 28 28.02 -8.16 47.81
CA PRO A 28 26.72 -8.11 48.46
C PRO A 28 26.43 -6.69 48.94
N ASN A 29 25.23 -6.17 48.67
CA ASN A 29 24.56 -5.21 49.55
C ASN A 29 23.08 -5.08 49.18
N LEU A 30 22.24 -5.70 50.00
CA LEU A 30 20.80 -5.42 50.06
C LEU A 30 20.59 -4.08 50.78
N GLY A 31 19.89 -3.16 50.14
CA GLY A 31 19.26 -1.99 50.76
C GLY A 31 17.75 -2.10 50.62
N VAL A 32 17.07 -2.33 51.74
CA VAL A 32 15.62 -2.38 51.90
C VAL A 32 14.98 -1.03 51.53
N ALA A 33 13.89 -1.01 50.77
CA ALA A 33 13.03 0.16 50.63
C ALA A 33 11.54 -0.23 50.71
N THR A 34 10.90 0.32 51.73
CA THR A 34 9.52 0.18 52.20
C THR A 34 8.51 0.79 51.23
N GLY A 35 7.33 0.16 51.11
CA GLY A 35 6.20 0.70 50.37
C GLY A 35 5.57 1.93 51.03
N GLN A 36 5.17 2.91 50.22
CA GLN A 36 4.27 3.99 50.62
C GLN A 36 3.12 4.12 49.62
N GLN A 37 1.89 4.10 50.16
CA GLN A 37 0.64 4.44 49.48
C GLN A 37 0.63 5.93 49.09
N ILE A 38 0.20 6.24 47.87
CA ILE A 38 0.02 7.61 47.38
C ILE A 38 -1.44 8.03 47.56
N VAL A 39 -1.67 9.14 48.27
CA VAL A 39 -2.96 9.82 48.43
C VAL A 39 -3.09 10.90 47.33
N PRO A 40 -4.23 11.02 46.62
CA PRO A 40 -4.39 11.98 45.53
C PRO A 40 -5.01 13.28 46.05
N ASN A 41 -4.22 14.36 46.11
CA ASN A 41 -4.66 15.74 45.89
C ASN A 41 -3.53 16.70 46.25
N GLN A 42 -2.81 17.20 45.24
CA GLN A 42 -2.28 18.58 45.13
C GLN A 42 -1.30 18.65 43.94
N VAL A 43 -1.71 19.28 42.84
CA VAL A 43 -0.76 19.78 41.83
C VAL A 43 -1.25 21.15 41.37
N GLN A 44 -0.41 22.17 41.57
CA GLN A 44 -0.58 23.49 40.94
C GLN A 44 0.08 23.51 39.54
N PRO A 45 -0.41 24.34 38.59
CA PRO A 45 0.12 24.40 37.24
C PRO A 45 1.43 25.20 37.20
N GLY A 46 2.50 24.64 36.61
CA GLY A 46 3.69 25.44 36.23
C GLY A 46 5.08 24.86 36.50
N THR A 47 5.24 23.58 36.84
CA THR A 47 6.58 22.99 37.03
C THR A 47 7.00 22.10 35.86
N LEU A 48 8.15 22.45 35.26
CA LEU A 48 8.89 21.61 34.31
C LEU A 48 9.37 20.34 35.03
N PHE A 49 8.98 19.17 34.53
CA PHE A 49 9.49 17.89 35.02
C PHE A 49 10.86 17.57 34.40
N THR A 50 11.94 17.77 35.15
CA THR A 50 13.17 16.97 35.00
C THR A 50 13.13 15.86 36.04
N GLY A 51 12.53 14.72 35.69
CA GLY A 51 12.46 13.55 36.54
C GLY A 51 12.89 12.31 35.77
N THR A 52 14.00 11.69 36.17
CA THR A 52 14.48 10.38 35.73
C THR A 52 13.60 9.28 36.33
N GLY A 53 12.31 9.26 35.95
CA GLY A 53 11.35 8.23 36.32
C GLY A 53 11.09 7.33 35.13
N THR A 54 11.35 6.04 35.28
CA THR A 54 11.01 4.97 34.35
C THR A 54 9.50 4.95 34.09
N ASN A 55 9.09 5.59 33.02
CA ASN A 55 7.74 5.52 32.48
C ASN A 55 7.68 4.32 31.50
N PRO A 56 6.77 3.35 31.66
CA PRO A 56 6.66 2.20 30.74
C PRO A 56 6.35 2.58 29.29
N TYR A 57 6.01 3.85 29.01
CA TYR A 57 5.82 4.40 27.66
C TYR A 57 7.03 5.16 27.09
N TYR A 58 8.11 5.30 27.85
CA TYR A 58 9.40 5.83 27.43
C TYR A 58 10.48 4.80 27.79
N GLY A 59 10.70 3.84 26.89
CA GLY A 59 11.90 3.02 26.97
C GLY A 59 13.10 3.88 26.58
N ASP A 60 14.12 3.94 27.45
CA ASP A 60 15.47 4.31 27.03
C ASP A 60 15.81 3.48 25.78
N TRP A 61 16.31 4.12 24.73
CA TRP A 61 16.90 3.39 23.61
C TRP A 61 17.89 2.37 24.18
N PRO A 62 17.87 1.12 23.71
CA PRO A 62 18.60 0.08 24.39
C PRO A 62 20.09 0.43 24.33
N ARG A 63 20.75 0.39 25.50
CA ARG A 63 22.21 0.65 25.60
C ARG A 63 23.03 -0.40 24.85
N GLN A 64 22.39 -1.52 24.50
CA GLN A 64 22.91 -2.56 23.63
C GLN A 64 22.06 -2.62 22.36
N GLU A 65 22.71 -2.70 21.21
CA GLU A 65 22.03 -2.84 19.93
C GLU A 65 21.24 -4.15 19.90
N ASP A 66 19.95 -4.08 19.59
CA ASP A 66 19.08 -5.24 19.31
C ASP A 66 18.85 -5.28 17.80
N PRO A 67 19.66 -6.04 17.03
CA PRO A 67 19.56 -6.04 15.57
C PRO A 67 18.29 -6.74 15.10
N ALA A 68 17.70 -6.21 14.02
CA ALA A 68 16.62 -6.89 13.32
C ALA A 68 17.12 -8.25 12.76
N MET A 69 16.31 -9.29 12.89
CA MET A 69 16.67 -10.66 12.49
C MET A 69 15.46 -11.37 11.90
N ILE A 70 15.69 -12.12 10.81
CA ILE A 70 14.72 -13.08 10.28
C ILE A 70 15.13 -14.46 10.80
N ALA A 71 14.31 -15.04 11.67
CA ALA A 71 14.55 -16.35 12.27
C ALA A 71 13.59 -17.38 11.65
N PRO A 72 13.88 -17.92 10.45
CA PRO A 72 12.98 -18.85 9.77
C PRO A 72 12.78 -20.14 10.56
N TYR A 73 13.74 -20.54 11.38
CA TYR A 73 13.55 -21.61 12.35
C TYR A 73 14.60 -21.50 13.45
N LEU A 74 14.28 -20.70 14.48
CA LEU A 74 15.08 -20.47 15.68
C LEU A 74 15.13 -21.74 16.55
N CYS A 75 16.10 -22.59 16.26
CA CYS A 75 16.48 -23.74 17.07
C CYS A 75 17.99 -23.91 17.04
N LYS A 76 18.55 -24.57 18.05
CA LYS A 76 19.92 -25.07 17.93
C LYS A 76 19.93 -26.19 16.89
N GLN A 77 20.64 -26.00 15.79
CA GLN A 77 20.72 -26.94 14.68
C GLN A 77 22.14 -27.45 14.50
N GLN A 78 22.26 -28.64 13.91
CA GLN A 78 23.51 -29.21 13.45
C GLN A 78 23.38 -29.61 11.99
N ILE A 79 24.47 -29.44 11.24
CA ILE A 79 24.62 -30.01 9.91
C ILE A 79 25.16 -31.44 10.13
N PRO A 80 24.40 -32.49 9.81
CA PRO A 80 24.87 -33.86 10.00
C PRO A 80 26.17 -34.10 9.22
N GLN A 81 27.29 -34.23 9.94
CA GLN A 81 28.59 -34.59 9.35
C GLN A 81 28.74 -36.11 9.18
N THR A 82 27.97 -36.88 9.97
CA THR A 82 28.04 -38.34 10.03
C THR A 82 26.64 -38.92 9.86
N GLY A 83 26.39 -39.61 8.74
CA GLY A 83 25.09 -40.18 8.35
C GLY A 83 25.20 -40.87 6.99
N ASN A 84 24.09 -41.26 6.38
CA ASN A 84 24.10 -41.83 5.02
C ASN A 84 24.81 -40.86 4.03
N PRO A 85 25.91 -41.25 3.36
CA PRO A 85 26.66 -40.38 2.43
C PRO A 85 25.81 -39.85 1.27
N ALA A 86 24.66 -40.45 1.00
CA ALA A 86 23.71 -40.00 -0.01
C ALA A 86 22.91 -38.74 0.41
N LEU A 87 22.88 -38.39 1.70
CA LEU A 87 22.13 -37.25 2.20
C LEU A 87 23.03 -36.00 2.23
N ARG A 88 23.04 -35.26 1.12
CA ARG A 88 23.62 -33.90 1.09
C ARG A 88 22.92 -33.07 2.18
N ALA A 89 23.69 -32.44 3.06
CA ALA A 89 23.19 -31.54 4.09
C ALA A 89 24.03 -30.26 4.12
N GLY A 90 23.42 -29.13 4.46
CA GLY A 90 24.13 -27.86 4.58
C GLY A 90 23.25 -26.64 4.44
N VAL A 91 23.86 -25.48 4.65
CA VAL A 91 23.24 -24.18 4.41
C VAL A 91 23.81 -23.61 3.12
N TYR A 92 22.93 -23.28 2.19
CA TYR A 92 23.29 -22.73 0.88
C TYR A 92 22.70 -21.34 0.77
N TYR A 93 23.46 -20.39 0.25
CA TYR A 93 22.94 -19.06 -0.04
C TYR A 93 23.37 -18.59 -1.43
N ARG A 94 22.57 -17.69 -2.00
CA ARG A 94 22.88 -16.99 -3.24
C ARG A 94 22.24 -15.61 -3.24
N LEU A 95 22.92 -14.65 -3.85
CA LEU A 95 22.43 -13.32 -4.15
C LEU A 95 22.01 -13.29 -5.62
N ILE A 96 20.83 -12.75 -5.89
CA ILE A 96 20.23 -12.67 -7.22
C ILE A 96 19.97 -11.20 -7.49
N LEU A 97 20.53 -10.67 -8.56
CA LEU A 97 20.41 -9.27 -8.93
C LEU A 97 19.84 -9.16 -10.34
N ARG A 98 18.97 -8.17 -10.56
CA ARG A 98 18.43 -7.88 -11.87
C ARG A 98 19.49 -7.21 -12.75
N GLN A 99 19.61 -7.64 -14.00
CA GLN A 99 20.60 -7.07 -14.93
C GLN A 99 20.41 -5.56 -15.17
N SER A 100 19.17 -5.06 -15.14
CA SER A 100 18.87 -3.64 -15.37
C SER A 100 19.40 -2.71 -14.28
N LEU A 101 19.79 -3.22 -13.10
CA LEU A 101 20.35 -2.41 -12.02
C LEU A 101 21.68 -1.77 -12.37
N PHE A 102 22.47 -2.43 -13.23
CA PHE A 102 23.86 -2.05 -13.45
C PHE A 102 24.06 -1.13 -14.65
N GLY A 103 22.99 -0.76 -15.35
CA GLY A 103 23.03 0.11 -16.53
C GLY A 103 23.84 -0.52 -17.67
N ARG A 104 23.21 -0.82 -18.81
CA ARG A 104 24.02 -1.10 -20.00
C ARG A 104 24.65 0.21 -20.48
N GLU A 105 25.93 0.15 -20.81
CA GLU A 105 26.73 1.26 -21.31
C GLU A 105 25.99 2.05 -22.40
N SER A 106 26.12 3.38 -22.33
CA SER A 106 25.71 4.31 -23.37
C SER A 106 26.35 3.93 -24.71
N GLY A 107 25.65 3.16 -25.54
CA GLY A 107 26.15 2.69 -26.83
C GLY A 107 25.58 1.37 -27.35
N SER A 108 24.92 0.55 -26.52
CA SER A 108 24.26 -0.66 -27.03
C SER A 108 22.92 -0.31 -27.70
N ASN A 109 22.96 -0.21 -29.03
CA ASN A 109 21.82 0.00 -29.93
C ASN A 109 20.89 -1.23 -29.95
N MET A 110 20.22 -1.51 -28.83
CA MET A 110 19.07 -2.43 -28.83
C MET A 110 17.79 -1.61 -28.89
N ASN A 111 17.11 -1.75 -30.01
CA ASN A 111 15.77 -1.26 -30.30
C ASN A 111 14.85 -1.29 -29.06
N LEU A 112 14.51 -0.08 -28.62
CA LEU A 112 13.40 0.23 -27.75
C LEU A 112 12.09 -0.07 -28.52
N GLY A 113 11.62 -1.31 -28.47
CA GLY A 113 10.38 -1.72 -29.17
C GLY A 113 10.30 -3.18 -29.64
N GLY A 114 11.34 -3.99 -29.41
CA GLY A 114 11.27 -5.44 -29.67
C GLY A 114 10.82 -6.20 -28.43
N ALA A 115 9.92 -7.17 -28.60
CA ALA A 115 9.59 -8.16 -27.58
C ALA A 115 10.87 -8.70 -26.91
N MET A 116 10.74 -9.12 -25.65
CA MET A 116 11.77 -9.67 -24.75
C MET A 116 12.38 -11.01 -25.25
N TYR A 117 12.71 -11.09 -26.53
CA TYR A 117 13.33 -12.22 -27.20
C TYR A 117 14.79 -11.90 -27.48
N GLN A 118 15.64 -12.62 -26.74
CA GLN A 118 17.04 -12.91 -27.04
C GLN A 118 17.97 -11.69 -27.15
N SER A 119 18.52 -11.25 -26.00
CA SER A 119 19.89 -10.74 -26.06
C SER A 119 20.84 -11.89 -26.38
N SER A 120 21.59 -11.76 -27.47
CA SER A 120 22.56 -12.72 -28.03
C SER A 120 23.82 -12.93 -27.15
N PHE A 121 23.65 -13.14 -25.84
CA PHE A 121 24.72 -13.07 -24.83
C PHE A 121 24.68 -14.28 -23.88
N PHE A 122 24.69 -15.48 -24.44
CA PHE A 122 24.72 -16.71 -23.65
C PHE A 122 26.08 -16.88 -22.95
N GLY A 123 26.09 -16.94 -21.61
CA GLY A 123 27.17 -17.57 -20.83
C GLY A 123 28.21 -16.67 -20.14
N GLN A 124 27.97 -15.36 -20.02
CA GLN A 124 28.96 -14.46 -19.40
C GLN A 124 28.88 -14.51 -17.87
N PRO A 125 30.03 -14.60 -17.16
CA PRO A 125 30.07 -14.65 -15.69
C PRO A 125 29.42 -13.40 -15.06
N ALA A 126 28.89 -13.56 -13.84
CA ALA A 126 28.21 -12.50 -13.11
C ALA A 126 29.09 -11.26 -12.89
N SER A 127 30.40 -11.43 -12.79
CA SER A 127 31.41 -10.38 -12.70
C SER A 127 31.48 -9.47 -13.93
N ILE A 128 31.13 -9.98 -15.11
CA ILE A 128 31.08 -9.23 -16.38
C ILE A 128 29.69 -8.61 -16.56
N ALA A 129 28.63 -9.35 -16.25
CA ALA A 129 27.27 -8.82 -16.34
C ALA A 129 27.01 -7.71 -15.30
N CYS A 130 27.65 -7.80 -14.13
CA CYS A 130 27.48 -6.92 -12.97
C CYS A 130 28.86 -6.61 -12.37
N PRO A 131 29.50 -5.53 -12.83
CA PRO A 131 30.86 -5.17 -12.43
C PRO A 131 31.01 -5.09 -10.91
N GLY A 132 32.09 -5.67 -10.38
CA GLY A 132 32.40 -5.65 -8.95
C GLY A 132 31.67 -6.69 -8.10
N THR A 133 30.97 -7.66 -8.71
CA THR A 133 30.29 -8.75 -8.00
C THR A 133 31.04 -10.09 -8.13
N ALA A 134 30.93 -10.95 -7.11
CA ALA A 134 31.61 -12.24 -7.07
C ALA A 134 30.82 -13.34 -7.80
N ASP A 135 31.48 -14.08 -8.70
CA ASP A 135 30.87 -15.14 -9.52
C ASP A 135 30.37 -16.37 -8.75
N SER A 136 30.85 -16.56 -7.51
CA SER A 136 30.61 -17.80 -6.76
C SER A 136 29.22 -17.88 -6.13
N TYR A 137 28.66 -16.75 -5.67
CA TYR A 137 27.37 -16.70 -4.98
C TYR A 137 26.42 -15.62 -5.51
N VAL A 138 26.89 -14.70 -6.37
CA VAL A 138 26.04 -13.70 -7.02
C VAL A 138 25.61 -14.20 -8.40
N ARG A 139 24.33 -14.02 -8.73
CA ARG A 139 23.74 -14.34 -10.03
C ARG A 139 23.15 -13.09 -10.64
N CYS A 140 23.60 -12.79 -11.85
CA CYS A 140 23.27 -11.57 -12.59
C CYS A 140 23.12 -11.89 -14.09
N ASP A 141 22.29 -12.88 -14.40
CA ASP A 141 22.11 -13.47 -15.73
C ASP A 141 20.62 -13.45 -16.12
N GLN A 142 20.27 -14.00 -17.28
CA GLN A 142 18.86 -14.08 -17.68
C GLN A 142 18.03 -14.96 -16.70
N GLN A 143 18.66 -15.92 -16.03
CA GLN A 143 17.98 -16.76 -15.04
C GLN A 143 17.69 -15.99 -13.74
N SER A 144 18.53 -15.02 -13.37
CA SER A 144 18.27 -14.14 -12.22
C SER A 144 17.05 -13.26 -12.48
N ASP A 145 16.96 -12.66 -13.67
CA ASP A 145 15.78 -11.89 -14.08
C ASP A 145 14.52 -12.77 -14.05
N TYR A 146 14.55 -13.95 -14.69
CA TYR A 146 13.43 -14.89 -14.67
C TYR A 146 13.02 -15.32 -13.25
N PHE A 147 14.00 -15.57 -12.37
CA PHE A 147 13.74 -15.91 -10.98
C PHE A 147 13.02 -14.78 -10.25
N LEU A 148 13.48 -13.54 -10.40
CA LEU A 148 12.86 -12.37 -9.79
C LEU A 148 11.44 -12.16 -10.31
N GLU A 149 11.20 -12.34 -11.61
CA GLU A 149 9.84 -12.31 -12.19
C GLU A 149 8.93 -13.35 -11.53
N GLU A 150 9.37 -14.60 -11.42
CA GLU A 150 8.56 -15.65 -10.82
C GLU A 150 8.25 -15.38 -9.33
N MET A 151 9.21 -14.83 -8.58
CA MET A 151 8.98 -14.42 -7.19
C MET A 151 7.96 -13.27 -7.09
N MET A 152 8.03 -12.29 -7.98
CA MET A 152 7.05 -11.21 -8.04
C MET A 152 5.66 -11.75 -8.35
N ARG A 153 5.53 -12.70 -9.28
CA ARG A 153 4.24 -13.37 -9.55
C ARG A 153 3.70 -14.06 -8.31
N TRP A 154 4.55 -14.73 -7.54
CA TRP A 154 4.12 -15.35 -6.28
C TRP A 154 3.60 -14.32 -5.27
N LEU A 155 4.30 -13.20 -5.12
CA LEU A 155 3.86 -12.13 -4.23
C LEU A 155 2.52 -11.53 -4.69
N MET A 156 2.27 -11.40 -5.99
CA MET A 156 1.00 -10.87 -6.52
C MET A 156 -0.20 -11.75 -6.21
N GLU A 157 -0.03 -13.07 -6.16
CA GLU A 157 -1.11 -13.98 -5.78
C GLU A 157 -1.33 -14.01 -4.26
N GLY A 158 -0.27 -13.79 -3.46
CA GLY A 158 -0.33 -13.95 -2.01
C GLY A 158 -0.52 -12.66 -1.21
N VAL A 159 -0.11 -11.51 -1.75
CA VAL A 159 0.08 -10.28 -0.98
C VAL A 159 -0.65 -9.10 -1.63
N ALA A 160 -1.57 -8.50 -0.87
CA ALA A 160 -2.25 -7.27 -1.22
C ALA A 160 -1.22 -6.16 -1.49
N GLY A 161 -1.30 -5.56 -2.69
CA GLY A 161 -0.41 -4.49 -3.12
C GLY A 161 0.93 -4.92 -3.71
N ALA A 162 1.28 -6.22 -3.73
CA ALA A 162 2.50 -6.67 -4.37
C ALA A 162 2.52 -6.46 -5.89
N SER A 163 1.39 -6.16 -6.52
CA SER A 163 1.31 -5.78 -7.93
C SER A 163 2.12 -4.52 -8.28
N MET A 164 2.39 -3.65 -7.29
CA MET A 164 3.21 -2.44 -7.44
C MET A 164 4.67 -2.64 -7.02
N PHE A 165 5.04 -3.81 -6.50
CA PHE A 165 6.39 -4.12 -6.09
C PHE A 165 7.21 -4.68 -7.25
N ARG A 166 8.33 -4.04 -7.53
CA ARG A 166 9.32 -4.50 -8.51
C ARG A 166 10.58 -4.96 -7.77
N ALA A 167 10.80 -6.26 -7.69
CA ALA A 167 11.99 -6.84 -7.07
C ALA A 167 13.20 -6.63 -7.97
N ASP A 168 14.23 -5.92 -7.50
CA ASP A 168 15.47 -5.73 -8.24
C ASP A 168 16.62 -6.60 -7.68
N ALA A 169 16.51 -7.04 -6.43
CA ALA A 169 17.44 -7.96 -5.81
C ALA A 169 16.72 -8.99 -4.94
N ALA A 170 17.33 -10.15 -4.78
CA ALA A 170 16.90 -11.17 -3.83
C ALA A 170 18.08 -11.89 -3.17
N VAL A 171 17.90 -12.24 -1.90
CA VAL A 171 18.77 -13.17 -1.17
C VAL A 171 17.98 -14.45 -0.92
N VAL A 172 18.53 -15.58 -1.37
CA VAL A 172 17.95 -16.90 -1.14
C VAL A 172 18.87 -17.67 -0.21
N VAL A 173 18.33 -18.14 0.91
CA VAL A 173 19.04 -18.99 1.88
C VAL A 173 18.23 -20.27 2.08
N THR A 174 18.89 -21.42 1.93
CA THR A 174 18.28 -22.75 2.07
C THR A 174 19.03 -23.56 3.10
N TRP A 175 18.31 -24.01 4.12
CA TRP A 175 18.75 -25.01 5.08
C TRP A 175 18.28 -26.35 4.56
N PHE A 176 19.19 -27.17 4.06
CA PHE A 176 18.88 -28.45 3.43
C PHE A 176 19.32 -29.59 4.35
N ASN A 177 18.38 -30.47 4.69
CA ASN A 177 18.60 -31.63 5.57
C ASN A 177 19.32 -31.31 6.90
N THR A 178 19.05 -30.15 7.49
CA THR A 178 19.60 -29.76 8.80
C THR A 178 18.90 -30.53 9.91
N ALA A 179 19.62 -30.98 10.92
CA ALA A 179 19.03 -31.69 12.04
C ALA A 179 19.02 -30.82 13.31
N SER A 180 18.16 -31.13 14.27
CA SER A 180 18.21 -30.46 15.58
C SER A 180 19.51 -30.83 16.30
N ALA A 181 20.12 -29.93 17.07
CA ALA A 181 21.35 -30.23 17.79
C ALA A 181 21.18 -31.31 18.88
N ILE A 182 19.94 -31.60 19.28
CA ILE A 182 19.63 -32.71 20.20
C ILE A 182 19.33 -34.04 19.48
N SER A 183 19.33 -34.05 18.15
CA SER A 183 19.04 -35.26 17.36
C SER A 183 20.19 -36.25 17.44
N GLY A 184 19.84 -37.53 17.66
CA GLY A 184 20.77 -38.64 17.57
C GLY A 184 20.90 -39.15 16.14
N ARG A 185 21.86 -40.05 15.91
CA ARG A 185 22.08 -40.69 14.60
C ARG A 185 20.85 -41.48 14.13
N SER A 186 20.16 -42.17 15.04
CA SER A 186 18.92 -42.89 14.73
C SER A 186 17.82 -42.00 14.17
N ASP A 187 17.73 -40.76 14.68
CA ASP A 187 16.67 -39.82 14.26
C ASP A 187 16.99 -39.23 12.90
N ILE A 188 18.27 -38.95 12.65
CA ILE A 188 18.78 -38.50 11.34
C ILE A 188 18.58 -39.59 10.29
N ASP A 189 18.93 -40.84 10.62
CA ASP A 189 18.74 -41.99 9.72
C ASP A 189 17.23 -42.29 9.49
N ALA A 190 16.37 -42.00 10.47
CA ALA A 190 14.91 -42.04 10.33
C ALA A 190 14.34 -40.85 9.53
N GLY A 191 15.18 -39.94 9.04
CA GLY A 191 14.77 -38.82 8.20
C GLY A 191 14.16 -37.64 8.94
N GLN A 192 14.34 -37.53 10.26
CA GLN A 192 13.90 -36.39 11.08
C GLN A 192 14.78 -35.15 10.85
N THR A 193 14.92 -34.74 9.60
CA THR A 193 15.66 -33.56 9.18
C THR A 193 14.71 -32.44 8.77
N GLY A 194 15.16 -31.21 8.95
CA GLY A 194 14.48 -30.00 8.49
C GLY A 194 14.99 -29.57 7.12
N THR A 195 14.08 -29.13 6.26
CA THR A 195 14.39 -28.48 4.99
C THR A 195 13.47 -27.29 4.81
N TYR A 196 14.06 -26.11 4.76
CA TYR A 196 13.34 -24.84 4.64
C TYR A 196 14.21 -23.77 3.98
N GLN A 197 13.55 -22.74 3.44
CA GLN A 197 14.18 -21.70 2.65
C GLN A 197 13.57 -20.35 2.97
N VAL A 198 14.41 -19.31 2.99
CA VAL A 198 14.01 -17.90 3.00
C VAL A 198 14.43 -17.26 1.70
N ILE A 199 13.52 -16.50 1.11
CA ILE A 199 13.75 -15.63 -0.03
C ILE A 199 13.40 -14.22 0.42
N TRP A 200 14.39 -13.36 0.54
CA TRP A 200 14.19 -11.95 0.84
C TRP A 200 14.36 -11.13 -0.43
N LEU A 201 13.37 -10.35 -0.80
CA LEU A 201 13.27 -9.56 -2.04
C LEU A 201 13.25 -8.08 -1.68
N THR A 202 13.92 -7.24 -2.47
CA THR A 202 13.93 -5.80 -2.25
C THR A 202 13.94 -5.02 -3.58
N ASP A 203 13.44 -3.80 -3.57
CA ASP A 203 13.51 -2.87 -4.70
C ASP A 203 14.89 -2.16 -4.76
N SER A 204 15.18 -1.51 -5.88
CA SER A 204 16.45 -0.76 -6.06
C SER A 204 16.70 0.32 -5.01
N ALA A 205 15.64 0.91 -4.45
CA ALA A 205 15.75 1.92 -3.40
C ALA A 205 15.81 1.35 -1.98
N ALA A 206 15.70 0.02 -1.81
CA ALA A 206 15.56 -0.67 -0.53
C ALA A 206 14.46 -0.09 0.38
N ARG A 207 13.39 0.44 -0.21
CA ARG A 207 12.24 1.03 0.51
C ARG A 207 11.15 -0.01 0.76
N LEU A 208 10.96 -0.93 -0.18
CA LEU A 208 9.98 -2.01 -0.06
C LEU A 208 10.71 -3.34 -0.11
N SER A 209 10.47 -4.18 0.89
CA SER A 209 11.02 -5.53 0.91
C SER A 209 9.97 -6.54 1.34
N TYR A 210 10.13 -7.76 0.82
CA TYR A 210 9.25 -8.88 1.10
C TYR A 210 10.07 -10.11 1.48
N ALA A 211 9.52 -10.96 2.33
CA ALA A 211 10.10 -12.26 2.65
C ALA A 211 9.12 -13.38 2.27
N ILE A 212 9.60 -14.38 1.54
CA ILE A 212 8.91 -15.64 1.27
C ILE A 212 9.64 -16.72 2.04
N ILE A 213 8.93 -17.44 2.90
CA ILE A 213 9.47 -18.53 3.69
C ILE A 213 8.79 -19.81 3.25
N ASN A 214 9.58 -20.80 2.83
CA ASN A 214 9.11 -22.10 2.38
C ASN A 214 9.58 -23.18 3.36
N TYR A 215 8.66 -23.95 3.91
CA TYR A 215 8.91 -25.13 4.74
C TYR A 215 8.49 -26.37 3.97
N ASP A 216 9.45 -27.22 3.62
CA ASP A 216 9.15 -28.53 3.03
C ASP A 216 8.89 -29.57 4.12
N ARG A 217 9.81 -29.61 5.08
CA ARG A 217 9.71 -30.48 6.27
C ARG A 217 10.44 -29.87 7.45
N LEU A 218 9.93 -30.14 8.64
CA LEU A 218 10.56 -29.78 9.89
C LEU A 218 10.71 -31.08 10.70
N GLY A 219 11.94 -31.46 11.03
CA GLY A 219 12.24 -32.79 11.56
C GLY A 219 11.89 -32.99 13.03
N PHE A 220 11.96 -31.93 13.85
CA PHE A 220 11.79 -32.00 15.31
C PHE A 220 10.74 -31.02 15.85
N ASP A 221 9.99 -31.45 16.87
CA ASP A 221 9.05 -30.61 17.61
C ASP A 221 9.54 -30.49 19.04
N ALA A 222 9.38 -29.30 19.61
CA ALA A 222 9.81 -29.01 20.99
C ALA A 222 9.03 -29.80 22.06
N GLN A 223 7.91 -30.43 21.71
CA GLN A 223 7.04 -31.18 22.63
C GLN A 223 7.18 -32.71 22.55
N ASP A 224 7.90 -33.24 21.55
CA ASP A 224 7.90 -34.67 21.25
C ASP A 224 9.12 -35.39 21.84
N PHE A 225 9.31 -35.28 23.15
CA PHE A 225 10.20 -36.17 23.90
C PHE A 225 9.49 -36.71 25.13
N ARG A 226 8.87 -37.89 24.99
CA ARG A 226 8.48 -38.83 26.06
C ARG A 226 8.34 -38.20 27.46
N ALA A 227 7.45 -37.22 27.60
CA ALA A 227 7.08 -36.57 28.85
C ALA A 227 8.23 -36.21 29.83
N ASN A 228 9.48 -35.98 29.40
CA ASN A 228 10.59 -35.66 30.32
C ASN A 228 11.77 -34.90 29.68
N SER A 229 11.80 -33.59 29.98
CA SER A 229 13.00 -32.87 30.46
C SER A 229 14.23 -32.65 29.56
N ARG A 230 14.09 -32.68 28.23
CA ARG A 230 15.09 -32.07 27.30
C ARG A 230 14.40 -31.27 26.19
N SER A 231 13.78 -30.14 26.56
CA SER A 231 13.08 -29.26 25.61
C SER A 231 13.99 -28.15 25.08
N GLY A 232 14.30 -28.20 23.78
CA GLY A 232 14.67 -26.99 23.04
C GLY A 232 13.41 -26.38 22.43
N ARG A 233 13.03 -25.16 22.81
CA ARG A 233 11.89 -24.47 22.19
C ARG A 233 12.27 -23.94 20.82
N CYS A 234 11.85 -24.65 19.78
CA CYS A 234 11.92 -24.18 18.41
C CYS A 234 10.85 -23.12 18.15
N ARG A 235 11.21 -22.03 17.48
CA ARG A 235 10.25 -21.00 17.06
C ARG A 235 10.66 -20.38 15.74
N ALA A 236 9.71 -19.89 14.96
CA ALA A 236 9.94 -19.25 13.68
C ALA A 236 9.32 -17.84 13.70
N LEU A 237 10.15 -16.81 13.64
CA LEU A 237 9.75 -15.44 13.91
C LEU A 237 10.63 -14.41 13.21
N PHE A 238 10.17 -13.17 13.23
CA PHE A 238 10.97 -11.98 12.95
C PHE A 238 11.23 -11.24 14.25
N ASN A 239 12.44 -10.76 14.47
CA ASN A 239 12.76 -9.73 15.45
C ASN A 239 12.91 -8.41 14.69
N GLY A 240 12.11 -7.40 15.02
CA GLY A 240 12.25 -6.09 14.36
C GLY A 240 13.40 -5.25 14.93
N GLY A 241 14.03 -5.69 16.02
CA GLY A 241 15.13 -4.97 16.67
C GLY A 241 14.67 -3.73 17.42
N ASN A 242 15.55 -3.10 18.19
CA ASN A 242 15.32 -1.82 18.89
C ASN A 242 13.93 -1.69 19.57
N HIS A 243 13.49 -2.73 20.29
CA HIS A 243 12.18 -2.77 20.98
C HIS A 243 10.93 -2.66 20.08
N THR A 244 11.02 -2.92 18.76
CA THR A 244 9.83 -2.98 17.90
C THR A 244 9.05 -4.30 18.02
N GLY A 245 9.49 -5.21 18.89
CA GLY A 245 8.85 -6.49 19.16
C GLY A 245 9.19 -7.59 18.15
N TYR A 246 8.50 -8.72 18.28
CA TYR A 246 8.66 -9.87 17.39
C TYR A 246 7.34 -10.23 16.68
N VAL A 247 7.46 -10.79 15.48
CA VAL A 247 6.32 -11.28 14.68
C VAL A 247 6.47 -12.78 14.46
N ASP A 248 5.51 -13.56 14.94
CA ASP A 248 5.46 -15.00 14.66
C ASP A 248 5.10 -15.25 13.20
N ILE A 249 5.68 -16.29 12.59
CA ILE A 249 5.35 -16.66 11.21
C ILE A 249 3.91 -17.16 11.09
N ASP A 250 3.43 -17.87 12.11
CA ASP A 250 2.06 -18.35 12.20
C ASP A 250 1.56 -18.11 13.64
N PRO A 251 0.62 -17.19 13.91
CA PRO A 251 0.19 -16.92 15.28
C PRO A 251 -0.76 -18.00 15.86
N THR A 252 -1.05 -19.07 15.11
CA THR A 252 -2.06 -20.07 15.51
C THR A 252 -1.62 -20.91 16.72
N GLN A 253 -2.59 -21.33 17.53
CA GLN A 253 -2.34 -22.19 18.70
C GLN A 253 -1.63 -23.52 18.35
N PRO A 254 -1.97 -24.22 17.24
CA PRO A 254 -1.22 -25.40 16.82
C PRO A 254 0.27 -25.13 16.61
N TYR A 255 0.63 -24.00 16.02
CA TYR A 255 2.04 -23.62 15.86
C TYR A 255 2.75 -23.39 17.20
N LYS A 256 2.09 -22.74 18.16
CA LYS A 256 2.64 -22.51 19.51
C LYS A 256 3.00 -23.81 20.23
N ASN A 257 2.25 -24.88 19.97
CA ASN A 257 2.50 -26.21 20.53
C ASN A 257 3.51 -26.99 19.69
N THR A 258 3.42 -26.90 18.36
CA THR A 258 4.07 -27.80 17.41
C THR A 258 4.53 -27.03 16.17
N PRO A 259 5.74 -26.44 16.17
CA PRO A 259 6.24 -25.67 15.04
C PRO A 259 6.30 -26.43 13.71
N LYS A 260 6.32 -27.78 13.71
CA LYS A 260 6.26 -28.57 12.47
C LYS A 260 5.03 -28.32 11.61
N VAL A 261 3.93 -27.82 12.19
CA VAL A 261 2.71 -27.52 11.42
C VAL A 261 2.96 -26.50 10.31
N LEU A 262 4.04 -25.71 10.39
CA LEU A 262 4.44 -24.79 9.34
C LEU A 262 4.68 -25.48 7.99
N ALA A 263 5.15 -26.73 7.97
CA ALA A 263 5.32 -27.48 6.72
C ALA A 263 3.99 -28.06 6.17
N GLN A 264 2.99 -28.20 7.05
CA GLN A 264 1.69 -28.80 6.73
C GLN A 264 0.64 -27.74 6.35
N ARG A 265 0.82 -26.50 6.80
CA ARG A 265 -0.07 -25.35 6.56
C ARG A 265 0.60 -24.33 5.66
N SER A 266 -0.14 -23.31 5.26
CA SER A 266 0.39 -22.22 4.44
C SER A 266 -0.44 -20.96 4.62
N GLY A 267 0.21 -19.79 4.50
CA GLY A 267 -0.47 -18.51 4.33
C GLY A 267 -1.00 -18.29 2.90
N VAL A 268 -0.63 -19.12 1.94
CA VAL A 268 -1.08 -19.05 0.53
C VAL A 268 -1.48 -20.43 0.03
N PRO A 269 -2.52 -21.05 0.62
CA PRO A 269 -2.85 -22.45 0.37
C PRO A 269 -3.24 -22.77 -1.07
N HIS A 270 -3.72 -21.77 -1.84
CA HIS A 270 -3.99 -21.89 -3.27
C HIS A 270 -2.72 -22.05 -4.13
N MET A 271 -1.53 -21.71 -3.60
CA MET A 271 -0.26 -21.86 -4.30
C MET A 271 0.45 -23.16 -3.95
N VAL A 272 0.82 -23.31 -2.68
CA VAL A 272 1.58 -24.46 -2.19
C VAL A 272 1.50 -24.53 -0.66
N ARG A 273 1.54 -25.75 -0.10
CA ARG A 273 1.73 -25.95 1.34
C ARG A 273 3.11 -25.44 1.78
N GLY A 274 3.25 -25.09 3.06
CA GLY A 274 4.52 -24.71 3.64
C GLY A 274 4.99 -23.29 3.34
N ARG A 275 4.24 -22.50 2.57
CA ARG A 275 4.66 -21.16 2.16
C ARG A 275 3.99 -20.08 2.99
N TYR A 276 4.80 -19.12 3.43
CA TYR A 276 4.37 -17.93 4.16
C TYR A 276 5.03 -16.70 3.52
N MET A 277 4.29 -15.59 3.47
CA MET A 277 4.76 -14.35 2.85
C MET A 277 4.61 -13.21 3.84
N PHE A 278 5.55 -12.27 3.81
CA PHE A 278 5.58 -11.12 4.70
C PHE A 278 6.02 -9.89 3.91
N ARG A 279 5.42 -8.75 4.22
CA ARG A 279 6.01 -7.45 3.90
C ARG A 279 6.95 -7.09 5.06
N VAL A 280 8.21 -6.81 4.75
CA VAL A 280 9.30 -6.61 5.71
C VAL A 280 9.94 -5.26 5.42
N ASP A 281 9.23 -4.19 5.72
CA ASP A 281 9.75 -2.83 5.72
C ASP A 281 10.14 -2.42 7.16
N ASP A 282 9.79 -1.22 7.62
CA ASP A 282 10.01 -0.80 9.01
C ASP A 282 9.20 -1.64 10.01
N ILE A 283 8.09 -2.25 9.56
CA ILE A 283 7.27 -3.14 10.39
C ILE A 283 6.98 -4.43 9.62
N VAL A 284 7.22 -5.57 10.26
CA VAL A 284 6.89 -6.85 9.66
C VAL A 284 5.38 -7.07 9.67
N ARG A 285 4.80 -7.24 8.48
CA ARG A 285 3.36 -7.50 8.30
C ARG A 285 3.15 -8.89 7.71
N PRO A 286 2.40 -9.76 8.39
CA PRO A 286 2.01 -11.05 7.81
C PRO A 286 1.14 -10.81 6.58
N ALA A 287 1.46 -11.54 5.52
CA ALA A 287 0.71 -11.55 4.28
C ALA A 287 0.10 -12.93 4.03
N GLY A 288 -0.75 -13.04 3.02
CA GLY A 288 -1.55 -14.23 2.80
C GLY A 288 -2.74 -14.30 3.74
N CYS A 289 -3.15 -15.50 4.10
CA CYS A 289 -4.34 -15.76 4.88
C CYS A 289 -4.05 -16.52 6.18
N SER A 290 -4.80 -16.22 7.24
CA SER A 290 -4.73 -16.96 8.51
C SER A 290 -6.09 -17.01 9.21
N ASN A 291 -6.52 -18.21 9.62
CA ASN A 291 -7.84 -18.44 10.26
C ASN A 291 -7.91 -18.08 11.76
N LYS A 292 -6.86 -17.50 12.36
CA LYS A 292 -6.84 -16.94 13.72
C LYS A 292 -5.84 -15.77 13.77
N THR A 293 -6.00 -14.65 14.47
CA THR A 293 -7.02 -14.12 15.38
C THR A 293 -7.22 -12.65 15.01
N GLY A 294 -8.46 -12.19 14.78
CA GLY A 294 -8.78 -10.77 14.76
C GLY A 294 -8.17 -10.08 15.99
N GLY A 295 -7.29 -9.11 15.76
CA GLY A 295 -6.65 -8.29 16.79
C GLY A 295 -5.21 -8.64 17.18
N THR A 296 -4.58 -9.70 16.64
CA THR A 296 -3.13 -9.94 16.89
C THR A 296 -2.24 -9.08 15.99
N TYR A 297 -2.56 -9.03 14.71
CA TYR A 297 -1.93 -8.16 13.73
C TYR A 297 -3.04 -7.48 12.91
N PRO A 298 -2.87 -6.20 12.52
CA PRO A 298 -3.80 -5.57 11.59
C PRO A 298 -3.76 -6.31 10.24
N ILE A 299 -4.92 -6.43 9.60
CA ILE A 299 -4.99 -6.94 8.22
C ILE A 299 -4.21 -6.04 7.27
N MET A 300 -3.64 -6.63 6.22
CA MET A 300 -3.01 -5.85 5.17
C MET A 300 -4.05 -5.39 4.17
N ILE A 301 -4.04 -4.09 3.89
CA ILE A 301 -4.93 -3.42 2.94
C ILE A 301 -4.08 -2.63 1.96
N TYR A 302 -4.43 -2.69 0.69
CA TYR A 302 -3.78 -1.93 -0.35
C TYR A 302 -4.74 -1.46 -1.45
N PRO A 303 -4.68 -0.19 -1.88
CA PRO A 303 -3.97 0.90 -1.22
C PRO A 303 -4.51 1.14 0.19
N ASN A 304 -3.63 1.54 1.08
CA ASN A 304 -3.98 1.89 2.45
C ASN A 304 -4.29 3.39 2.59
N ILE A 305 -3.90 4.22 1.62
CA ILE A 305 -4.31 5.62 1.49
C ILE A 305 -5.29 5.71 0.32
N VAL A 306 -6.50 6.19 0.57
CA VAL A 306 -7.61 6.16 -0.38
C VAL A 306 -8.33 7.51 -0.43
N ASN A 307 -8.98 7.80 -1.54
CA ASN A 307 -9.79 9.01 -1.67
C ASN A 307 -11.11 8.90 -0.90
N MET A 308 -11.47 9.98 -0.20
CA MET A 308 -12.76 10.20 0.46
C MET A 308 -13.97 10.10 -0.48
N LEU A 309 -13.81 10.37 -1.78
CA LEU A 309 -14.90 10.24 -2.76
C LEU A 309 -15.36 8.80 -2.98
N GLY A 310 -14.76 7.79 -2.36
CA GLY A 310 -15.03 6.39 -2.69
C GLY A 310 -14.63 6.13 -4.13
N GLU A 311 -15.31 5.26 -4.85
CA GLU A 311 -15.09 5.04 -6.30
C GLU A 311 -13.78 4.31 -6.65
N MET A 312 -13.04 3.80 -5.67
CA MET A 312 -11.87 2.96 -5.87
C MET A 312 -11.99 1.62 -5.13
N SER A 313 -11.18 0.65 -5.53
CA SER A 313 -11.14 -0.66 -4.90
C SER A 313 -9.88 -0.85 -4.06
N VAL A 314 -10.00 -1.57 -2.94
CA VAL A 314 -8.88 -2.00 -2.11
C VAL A 314 -8.78 -3.52 -2.06
N ASP A 315 -7.56 -4.04 -2.08
CA ASP A 315 -7.22 -5.44 -1.90
C ASP A 315 -6.87 -5.71 -0.44
N VAL A 316 -7.38 -6.81 0.11
CA VAL A 316 -7.30 -7.15 1.53
C VAL A 316 -6.75 -8.56 1.72
N ASN A 317 -5.72 -8.69 2.55
CA ASN A 317 -5.26 -9.96 3.13
C ASN A 317 -5.77 -10.10 4.57
N ALA A 318 -6.56 -11.14 4.85
CA ALA A 318 -7.16 -11.36 6.16
C ALA A 318 -7.24 -12.85 6.51
N LEU A 319 -8.45 -13.39 6.71
CA LEU A 319 -8.68 -14.83 6.87
C LEU A 319 -8.51 -15.58 5.54
N CYS A 320 -8.46 -16.90 5.60
CA CYS A 320 -8.52 -17.71 4.39
C CYS A 320 -9.93 -17.68 3.82
N LEU A 321 -10.04 -17.14 2.62
CA LEU A 321 -11.30 -16.82 1.97
C LEU A 321 -11.87 -18.04 1.25
N ASP A 322 -13.19 -18.15 1.26
CA ASP A 322 -13.94 -19.12 0.48
C ASP A 322 -14.75 -18.39 -0.60
N HIS A 323 -14.66 -18.87 -1.85
CA HIS A 323 -15.43 -18.31 -2.98
C HIS A 323 -16.95 -18.52 -2.85
N THR A 324 -17.40 -19.45 -1.99
CA THR A 324 -18.83 -19.68 -1.76
C THR A 324 -19.47 -18.67 -0.81
N GLN A 325 -18.65 -17.90 -0.08
CA GLN A 325 -19.11 -16.93 0.90
C GLN A 325 -18.95 -15.49 0.39
N THR A 326 -19.85 -14.61 0.83
CA THR A 326 -19.72 -13.17 0.59
C THR A 326 -19.03 -12.51 1.78
N TYR A 327 -18.12 -11.58 1.49
CA TYR A 327 -17.38 -10.84 2.51
C TYR A 327 -17.70 -9.35 2.41
N ILE A 328 -17.64 -8.68 3.56
CA ILE A 328 -17.85 -7.25 3.68
C ILE A 328 -16.70 -6.62 4.47
N LEU A 329 -16.42 -5.37 4.13
CA LEU A 329 -15.48 -4.51 4.86
C LEU A 329 -16.28 -3.36 5.46
N MET A 330 -16.47 -3.38 6.78
CA MET A 330 -17.18 -2.34 7.51
C MET A 330 -16.20 -1.26 7.95
N ILE A 331 -16.55 0.00 7.74
CA ILE A 331 -15.71 1.17 8.03
C ILE A 331 -16.35 1.92 9.19
N GLU A 332 -15.62 2.03 10.32
CA GLU A 332 -16.11 2.60 11.58
C GLU A 332 -17.48 2.07 12.05
N GLU A 333 -17.81 0.81 11.72
CA GLU A 333 -19.10 0.17 12.04
C GLU A 333 -20.33 0.90 11.44
N ARG A 334 -20.13 1.76 10.44
CA ARG A 334 -21.18 2.56 9.80
C ARG A 334 -21.37 2.20 8.34
N GLU A 335 -20.33 2.41 7.55
CA GLU A 335 -20.36 2.22 6.10
C GLU A 335 -19.86 0.82 5.74
N VAL A 336 -20.42 0.22 4.69
CA VAL A 336 -20.08 -1.15 4.28
C VAL A 336 -19.64 -1.18 2.83
N ALA A 337 -18.41 -1.67 2.60
CA ALA A 337 -17.87 -1.97 1.29
C ALA A 337 -18.13 -3.45 0.93
N THR A 338 -18.60 -3.69 -0.29
CA THR A 338 -18.81 -5.05 -0.81
C THR A 338 -17.51 -5.61 -1.36
N CYS A 339 -17.22 -6.88 -1.06
CA CYS A 339 -15.95 -7.52 -1.45
C CYS A 339 -16.17 -8.74 -2.37
N GLN A 340 -15.27 -8.89 -3.34
CA GLN A 340 -15.17 -10.03 -4.24
C GLN A 340 -13.91 -10.83 -3.91
N VAL A 341 -14.05 -12.15 -3.76
CA VAL A 341 -12.91 -13.04 -3.47
C VAL A 341 -12.15 -13.31 -4.76
N LEU A 342 -10.87 -12.93 -4.81
CA LEU A 342 -10.00 -13.18 -5.97
C LEU A 342 -9.36 -14.56 -5.89
N ASN A 343 -8.85 -14.91 -4.71
CA ASN A 343 -8.31 -16.22 -4.38
C ASN A 343 -8.45 -16.46 -2.87
N SER A 344 -7.90 -17.57 -2.36
CA SER A 344 -8.01 -17.91 -0.93
C SER A 344 -7.35 -16.91 0.03
N ALA A 345 -6.58 -15.94 -0.46
CA ALA A 345 -5.79 -15.00 0.34
C ALA A 345 -6.12 -13.52 0.12
N ILE A 346 -6.71 -13.16 -1.03
CA ILE A 346 -6.98 -11.78 -1.43
C ILE A 346 -8.46 -11.60 -1.75
N ALA A 347 -9.09 -10.62 -1.09
CA ALA A 347 -10.41 -10.10 -1.46
C ALA A 347 -10.26 -8.66 -1.96
N ARG A 348 -11.03 -8.28 -2.99
CA ARG A 348 -11.13 -6.92 -3.50
C ARG A 348 -12.43 -6.28 -3.05
N CYS A 349 -12.36 -5.20 -2.28
CA CYS A 349 -13.49 -4.46 -1.74
C CYS A 349 -13.68 -3.13 -2.46
N ASN A 350 -14.92 -2.82 -2.86
CA ASN A 350 -15.26 -1.53 -3.48
C ASN A 350 -15.67 -0.53 -2.40
N LEU A 351 -14.93 0.57 -2.28
CA LEU A 351 -15.17 1.55 -1.21
C LEU A 351 -16.36 2.48 -1.54
N PRO A 352 -17.27 2.72 -0.58
CA PRO A 352 -18.29 3.74 -0.70
C PRO A 352 -17.69 5.15 -0.54
N LYS A 353 -18.49 6.17 -0.85
CA LYS A 353 -18.11 7.57 -0.59
C LYS A 353 -18.16 7.82 0.90
N ILE A 354 -17.08 8.39 1.45
CA ILE A 354 -16.99 8.75 2.86
C ILE A 354 -16.58 10.22 2.89
N TYR A 355 -17.51 11.11 3.25
CA TYR A 355 -17.24 12.55 3.34
C TYR A 355 -16.52 12.93 4.64
N ASP A 356 -15.50 12.14 4.99
CA ASP A 356 -14.67 12.31 6.17
C ASP A 356 -13.24 11.84 5.83
N TRP A 357 -12.24 12.48 6.42
CA TRP A 357 -10.82 12.19 6.17
C TRP A 357 -10.10 11.78 7.45
N GLY A 358 -8.94 11.15 7.30
CA GLY A 358 -8.14 10.63 8.41
C GLY A 358 -8.14 9.11 8.47
N VAL A 359 -7.55 8.58 9.54
CA VAL A 359 -7.44 7.13 9.77
C VAL A 359 -8.77 6.58 10.22
N LYS A 360 -9.26 5.56 9.53
CA LYS A 360 -10.49 4.84 9.80
C LYS A 360 -10.18 3.39 10.12
N THR A 361 -10.74 2.91 11.23
CA THR A 361 -10.69 1.50 11.59
C THR A 361 -11.67 0.73 10.72
N VAL A 362 -11.23 -0.38 10.15
CA VAL A 362 -12.06 -1.23 9.31
C VAL A 362 -12.11 -2.65 9.85
N TYR A 363 -13.24 -3.30 9.61
CA TYR A 363 -13.57 -4.63 10.10
C TYR A 363 -13.95 -5.52 8.92
N PHE A 364 -13.14 -6.53 8.66
CA PHE A 364 -13.37 -7.49 7.58
C PHE A 364 -13.94 -8.79 8.14
N GLN A 365 -15.08 -9.22 7.60
CA GLN A 365 -15.82 -10.41 8.05
C GLN A 365 -16.72 -10.97 6.94
N PRO A 366 -17.09 -12.26 6.98
CA PRO A 366 -18.13 -12.78 6.11
C PRO A 366 -19.49 -12.17 6.44
N GLN A 367 -20.34 -12.07 5.44
CA GLN A 367 -21.68 -11.48 5.55
C GLN A 367 -22.70 -12.46 6.18
N SER A 368 -22.30 -13.68 6.54
CA SER A 368 -23.22 -14.70 7.04
C SER A 368 -24.00 -14.22 8.26
N ARG A 369 -25.32 -14.42 8.23
CA ARG A 369 -26.26 -14.00 9.30
C ARG A 369 -26.03 -14.84 10.56
N GLY A 370 -25.21 -14.33 11.47
CA GLY A 370 -25.08 -14.85 12.82
C GLY A 370 -24.43 -13.83 13.74
N ALA A 371 -25.18 -13.31 14.70
CA ALA A 371 -24.75 -12.22 15.58
C ALA A 371 -23.63 -12.58 16.57
N ASN A 372 -22.99 -13.77 16.48
CA ASN A 372 -22.19 -14.30 17.59
C ASN A 372 -20.88 -15.05 17.29
N ASP A 373 -20.41 -15.29 16.06
CA ASP A 373 -19.33 -16.30 15.93
C ASP A 373 -18.11 -16.02 15.04
N GLU A 374 -17.94 -14.81 14.49
CA GLU A 374 -16.66 -14.47 13.84
C GLU A 374 -16.06 -13.18 14.38
N LYS A 375 -14.88 -13.28 15.00
CA LYS A 375 -14.10 -12.11 15.40
C LYS A 375 -13.69 -11.39 14.13
N ALA A 376 -14.30 -10.23 13.88
CA ALA A 376 -13.94 -9.39 12.74
C ALA A 376 -12.44 -9.10 12.74
N PHE A 377 -11.83 -9.19 11.56
CA PHE A 377 -10.43 -8.86 11.38
C PHE A 377 -10.28 -7.36 11.27
N VAL A 378 -9.44 -6.76 12.10
CA VAL A 378 -9.30 -5.31 12.23
C VAL A 378 -8.14 -4.82 11.36
N GLY A 379 -8.35 -3.72 10.64
CA GLY A 379 -7.33 -3.02 9.88
C GLY A 379 -7.53 -1.51 9.93
N TYR A 380 -6.69 -0.78 9.20
CA TYR A 380 -6.74 0.68 9.11
C TYR A 380 -6.63 1.15 7.67
N ILE A 381 -7.45 2.12 7.29
CA ILE A 381 -7.40 2.81 6.00
C ILE A 381 -7.33 4.31 6.27
N TYR A 382 -6.49 5.02 5.53
CA TYR A 382 -6.39 6.47 5.62
C TYR A 382 -7.18 7.11 4.46
N PHE A 383 -8.26 7.84 4.78
CA PHE A 383 -9.02 8.60 3.79
C PHE A 383 -8.42 10.00 3.61
N VAL A 384 -8.14 10.38 2.37
CA VAL A 384 -7.63 11.71 2.00
C VAL A 384 -8.61 12.42 1.06
N PRO A 385 -8.58 13.77 1.04
CA PRO A 385 -9.14 14.53 -0.07
C PRO A 385 -8.57 14.10 -1.43
N PRO A 386 -9.31 14.24 -2.54
CA PRO A 386 -8.83 13.84 -3.88
C PRO A 386 -7.54 14.54 -4.33
N THR A 387 -7.27 15.74 -3.79
CA THR A 387 -6.05 16.51 -4.04
C THR A 387 -4.79 15.85 -3.46
N LEU A 388 -4.92 14.85 -2.59
CA LEU A 388 -3.81 14.18 -1.90
C LEU A 388 -3.76 12.68 -2.11
N ASP A 389 -4.72 12.15 -2.88
CA ASP A 389 -4.72 10.75 -3.26
C ASP A 389 -3.46 10.43 -4.10
N PRO A 390 -2.56 9.56 -3.61
CA PRO A 390 -1.36 9.16 -4.34
C PRO A 390 -1.67 8.29 -5.56
N MET A 391 -2.88 7.74 -5.67
CA MET A 391 -3.34 6.91 -6.78
C MET A 391 -4.28 7.63 -7.73
N ARG A 392 -4.44 8.96 -7.59
CA ARG A 392 -5.31 9.76 -8.46
C ARG A 392 -4.94 9.65 -9.95
N LEU A 393 -5.92 9.93 -10.81
CA LEU A 393 -5.65 10.24 -12.21
C LEU A 393 -4.90 11.57 -12.28
N ASP A 394 -3.71 11.57 -12.88
CA ASP A 394 -2.91 12.79 -13.02
C ASP A 394 -3.40 13.60 -14.22
N ILE A 395 -3.46 14.92 -14.05
CA ILE A 395 -3.99 15.89 -15.02
C ILE A 395 -3.02 17.05 -15.27
N GLY A 396 -1.76 16.88 -14.84
CA GLY A 396 -0.75 17.93 -14.89
C GLY A 396 -1.06 19.06 -13.91
N ASN A 397 -0.86 20.31 -14.36
CA ASN A 397 -1.03 21.48 -13.50
C ASN A 397 -2.51 21.80 -13.26
N ILE A 398 -2.98 21.55 -12.04
CA ILE A 398 -4.36 21.81 -11.62
C ILE A 398 -4.79 23.26 -11.84
N TYR A 399 -3.89 24.25 -11.69
CA TYR A 399 -4.25 25.67 -11.82
C TYR A 399 -4.69 26.05 -13.23
N GLU A 400 -4.21 25.33 -14.25
CA GLU A 400 -4.62 25.58 -15.64
C GLU A 400 -6.11 25.30 -15.86
N TRP A 401 -6.69 24.38 -15.10
CA TRP A 401 -8.11 24.02 -15.14
C TRP A 401 -9.04 25.09 -14.54
N TYR A 402 -8.48 26.06 -13.82
CA TYR A 402 -9.24 27.15 -13.17
C TYR A 402 -9.07 28.49 -13.88
N LYS A 403 -8.20 28.58 -14.90
CA LYS A 403 -8.00 29.83 -15.66
C LYS A 403 -9.24 30.14 -16.50
N ASN A 404 -9.72 31.37 -16.41
CA ASN A 404 -10.82 31.87 -17.24
C ASN A 404 -10.39 33.19 -17.93
N PRO A 405 -10.24 33.23 -19.26
CA PRO A 405 -10.43 32.12 -20.20
C PRO A 405 -9.34 31.05 -20.09
N MET A 406 -9.68 29.81 -20.49
CA MET A 406 -8.71 28.72 -20.56
C MET A 406 -7.56 29.07 -21.52
N THR A 407 -6.32 28.89 -21.08
CA THR A 407 -5.13 29.17 -21.89
C THR A 407 -4.80 28.05 -22.87
N ASN A 408 -5.20 26.83 -22.56
CA ASN A 408 -4.98 25.64 -23.39
C ASN A 408 -6.20 24.71 -23.30
N TYR A 409 -6.51 24.01 -24.39
CA TYR A 409 -7.59 23.02 -24.47
C TYR A 409 -7.06 21.60 -24.67
N LEU A 410 -5.75 21.44 -24.84
CA LEU A 410 -5.05 20.17 -24.89
C LEU A 410 -4.43 19.90 -23.53
N MET A 411 -5.09 19.07 -22.71
CA MET A 411 -4.65 18.80 -21.34
C MET A 411 -3.99 17.43 -21.28
N PRO A 412 -2.84 17.28 -20.58
CA PRO A 412 -2.23 15.97 -20.36
C PRO A 412 -3.02 15.17 -19.32
N ILE A 413 -3.08 13.86 -19.50
CA ILE A 413 -3.55 12.92 -18.48
C ILE A 413 -2.57 11.75 -18.38
N SER A 414 -2.37 11.22 -17.17
CA SER A 414 -1.56 10.01 -16.99
C SER A 414 -2.07 9.10 -15.88
N TRP A 415 -1.91 7.80 -16.09
CA TRP A 415 -2.27 6.76 -15.12
C TRP A 415 -1.35 5.55 -15.23
N TYR A 416 -1.36 4.68 -14.23
CA TYR A 416 -0.67 3.39 -14.31
C TYR A 416 -1.63 2.28 -14.75
N PRO A 417 -1.40 1.62 -15.90
CA PRO A 417 -2.26 0.56 -16.41
C PRO A 417 -2.57 -0.59 -15.43
N ARG A 418 -1.63 -0.93 -14.55
CA ARG A 418 -1.82 -1.98 -13.51
C ARG A 418 -2.96 -1.71 -12.52
N ASN A 419 -3.43 -0.46 -12.42
CA ASN A 419 -4.52 -0.09 -11.50
C ASN A 419 -5.90 -0.54 -12.01
N PHE A 420 -6.00 -0.96 -13.27
CA PHE A 420 -7.25 -1.40 -13.89
C PHE A 420 -7.20 -2.88 -14.21
N THR A 421 -8.23 -3.61 -13.81
CA THR A 421 -8.38 -5.03 -14.11
C THR A 421 -9.70 -5.26 -14.81
N ASN A 422 -9.74 -6.26 -15.69
CA ASN A 422 -10.88 -6.52 -16.54
C ASN A 422 -12.02 -7.14 -15.70
N PRO A 423 -13.17 -6.45 -15.55
CA PRO A 423 -14.26 -6.93 -14.70
C PRO A 423 -14.85 -8.27 -15.16
N SER A 424 -14.92 -8.53 -16.47
CA SER A 424 -15.44 -9.80 -16.99
C SER A 424 -14.47 -10.96 -16.75
N TYR A 425 -13.17 -10.67 -16.83
CA TYR A 425 -12.13 -11.66 -16.54
C TYR A 425 -12.03 -11.98 -15.05
N MET A 426 -12.27 -10.98 -14.19
CA MET A 426 -12.37 -11.17 -12.74
C MET A 426 -13.55 -12.07 -12.34
N MET A 427 -14.69 -11.97 -13.02
CA MET A 427 -15.80 -12.90 -12.80
C MET A 427 -15.45 -14.34 -13.20
N SER A 428 -14.60 -14.52 -14.22
CA SER A 428 -14.12 -15.85 -14.64
C SER A 428 -12.93 -16.38 -13.83
N LEU A 429 -12.29 -15.54 -13.00
CA LEU A 429 -11.16 -15.93 -12.14
C LEU A 429 -11.55 -17.07 -11.19
N ALA A 430 -12.81 -17.05 -10.73
CA ALA A 430 -13.38 -18.09 -9.90
C ALA A 430 -13.63 -19.43 -10.62
N GLN A 431 -13.62 -19.47 -11.96
CA GLN A 431 -14.04 -20.64 -12.75
C GLN A 431 -12.95 -21.25 -13.64
N LEU A 432 -11.96 -20.47 -14.09
CA LEU A 432 -11.00 -20.89 -15.13
C LEU A 432 -9.54 -21.03 -14.69
N GLY A 433 -9.23 -20.84 -13.41
CA GLY A 433 -7.85 -20.97 -12.90
C GLY A 433 -6.89 -19.90 -13.41
N SER A 434 -7.43 -18.75 -13.83
CA SER A 434 -6.64 -17.57 -14.20
C SER A 434 -5.97 -16.94 -12.97
N ARG A 435 -4.78 -16.38 -13.19
CA ARG A 435 -3.88 -15.87 -12.15
C ARG A 435 -3.91 -14.34 -12.14
N LEU A 436 -3.79 -13.71 -10.97
CA LEU A 436 -3.61 -12.26 -10.84
C LEU A 436 -2.32 -11.76 -11.51
N SER A 437 -1.37 -12.66 -11.74
CA SER A 437 -0.12 -12.39 -12.45
C SER A 437 -0.21 -12.44 -13.98
N ASP A 438 -1.36 -12.73 -14.58
CA ASP A 438 -1.52 -12.79 -16.03
C ASP A 438 -1.75 -11.40 -16.64
N ASP A 439 -0.99 -11.05 -17.69
CA ASP A 439 -1.06 -9.74 -18.34
C ASP A 439 -2.42 -9.51 -19.06
N ALA A 440 -3.12 -10.60 -19.42
CA ALA A 440 -4.44 -10.52 -20.04
C ALA A 440 -5.48 -9.82 -19.15
N ILE A 441 -5.35 -9.88 -17.83
CA ILE A 441 -6.31 -9.27 -16.90
C ILE A 441 -6.25 -7.74 -16.95
N TYR A 442 -5.13 -7.17 -17.39
CA TYR A 442 -4.92 -5.72 -17.49
C TYR A 442 -5.34 -5.16 -18.86
N ALA A 443 -5.72 -6.03 -19.81
CA ALA A 443 -6.32 -5.62 -21.08
C ALA A 443 -7.76 -5.15 -20.84
N VAL A 444 -7.92 -3.84 -20.61
CA VAL A 444 -9.19 -3.20 -20.27
C VAL A 444 -9.44 -2.02 -21.21
N GLN A 445 -10.69 -1.85 -21.62
CA GLN A 445 -11.12 -0.62 -22.29
C GLN A 445 -11.65 0.35 -21.23
N LEU A 446 -11.10 1.56 -21.22
CA LEU A 446 -11.37 2.59 -20.22
C LEU A 446 -12.16 3.74 -20.84
N GLY A 447 -13.10 4.31 -20.08
CA GLY A 447 -13.79 5.55 -20.41
C GLY A 447 -13.36 6.67 -19.47
N LEU A 448 -13.11 7.85 -20.03
CA LEU A 448 -12.86 9.07 -19.27
C LEU A 448 -14.13 9.90 -19.14
N TYR A 449 -14.70 9.91 -17.94
CA TYR A 449 -15.98 10.53 -17.64
C TYR A 449 -15.80 11.86 -16.93
N VAL A 450 -16.69 12.82 -17.20
CA VAL A 450 -16.84 14.04 -16.40
C VAL A 450 -17.94 13.81 -15.37
N VAL A 451 -17.60 13.91 -14.10
CA VAL A 451 -18.56 13.84 -13.00
C VAL A 451 -18.72 15.23 -12.39
N GLY A 452 -19.92 15.79 -12.51
CA GLY A 452 -20.28 17.06 -11.90
C GLY A 452 -20.62 16.89 -10.43
N TYR A 453 -20.20 17.84 -9.61
CA TYR A 453 -20.62 17.97 -8.22
C TYR A 453 -21.43 19.24 -8.04
N ARG A 454 -22.55 19.13 -7.32
CA ARG A 454 -23.32 20.27 -6.83
C ARG A 454 -23.93 19.93 -5.48
N GLU A 455 -24.20 20.95 -4.70
CA GLU A 455 -25.03 20.81 -3.50
C GLU A 455 -26.44 21.25 -3.84
N TYR A 456 -27.41 20.38 -3.59
CA TYR A 456 -28.81 20.68 -3.86
C TYR A 456 -29.57 20.79 -2.56
N LYS A 457 -30.36 21.85 -2.39
CA LYS A 457 -31.22 22.03 -1.24
C LYS A 457 -32.31 20.96 -1.28
N ASP A 458 -32.31 20.09 -0.28
CA ASP A 458 -33.37 19.15 -0.08
C ASP A 458 -34.37 19.70 0.94
N ASP A 459 -35.57 20.03 0.46
CA ASP A 459 -36.62 20.62 1.28
C ASP A 459 -37.23 19.64 2.30
N GLU A 460 -37.11 18.33 2.10
CA GLU A 460 -37.59 17.32 3.03
C GLU A 460 -36.69 17.23 4.27
N ILE A 461 -35.37 17.20 4.07
CA ILE A 461 -34.41 17.18 5.18
C ILE A 461 -33.97 18.57 5.65
N LYS A 462 -34.41 19.63 4.95
CA LYS A 462 -34.02 21.04 5.18
C LYS A 462 -32.50 21.22 5.24
N LYS A 463 -31.76 20.47 4.42
CA LYS A 463 -30.30 20.50 4.34
C LYS A 463 -29.87 20.37 2.88
N PHE A 464 -28.68 20.88 2.59
CA PHE A 464 -28.03 20.62 1.32
C PHE A 464 -27.53 19.17 1.28
N ARG A 465 -27.79 18.48 0.16
CA ARG A 465 -27.23 17.15 -0.11
C ARG A 465 -26.19 17.25 -1.23
N PRO A 466 -25.03 16.60 -1.07
CA PRO A 466 -24.06 16.48 -2.16
C PRO A 466 -24.63 15.56 -3.26
N GLU A 467 -24.67 16.06 -4.49
CA GLU A 467 -25.09 15.32 -5.67
C GLU A 467 -23.91 15.17 -6.63
N HIS A 468 -23.61 13.93 -7.00
CA HIS A 468 -22.62 13.60 -8.01
C HIS A 468 -23.31 12.98 -9.22
N ARG A 469 -23.10 13.57 -10.40
CA ARG A 469 -23.73 13.08 -11.63
C ARG A 469 -22.71 12.98 -12.77
N THR A 470 -22.71 11.84 -13.45
CA THR A 470 -21.96 11.66 -14.69
C THR A 470 -22.59 12.53 -15.78
N LEU A 471 -21.85 13.51 -16.29
CA LEU A 471 -22.34 14.50 -17.26
C LEU A 471 -22.04 14.09 -18.71
N ALA A 472 -20.83 13.57 -18.95
CA ALA A 472 -20.34 13.26 -20.28
C ALA A 472 -19.20 12.22 -20.25
N LEU A 473 -18.98 11.55 -21.37
CA LEU A 473 -17.80 10.76 -21.72
C LEU A 473 -16.95 11.58 -22.69
N LEU A 474 -15.70 11.86 -22.32
CA LEU A 474 -14.78 12.65 -23.15
C LEU A 474 -14.10 11.80 -24.20
N ALA A 475 -13.52 10.67 -23.80
CA ALA A 475 -12.74 9.79 -24.65
C ALA A 475 -12.72 8.37 -24.10
N THR A 476 -12.46 7.40 -24.98
CA THR A 476 -12.17 6.01 -24.62
C THR A 476 -10.72 5.66 -24.92
N TYR A 477 -10.12 4.89 -24.02
CA TYR A 477 -8.72 4.46 -24.10
C TYR A 477 -8.61 2.95 -24.02
N SER A 478 -7.61 2.39 -24.69
CA SER A 478 -7.20 1.01 -24.48
C SER A 478 -6.02 0.99 -23.50
N ASN A 479 -6.16 0.22 -22.43
CA ASN A 479 -5.12 0.08 -21.43
C ASN A 479 -3.94 -0.73 -22.00
N ARG A 480 -2.74 -0.16 -21.96
CA ARG A 480 -1.53 -0.85 -22.45
C ARG A 480 -1.12 -1.92 -21.45
N ASN A 481 -1.36 -3.18 -21.79
CA ASN A 481 -1.13 -4.34 -20.92
C ASN A 481 0.25 -4.98 -21.10
N SER A 482 1.17 -4.37 -21.84
CA SER A 482 2.53 -4.87 -21.97
C SER A 482 3.34 -4.66 -20.67
N TYR A 483 4.30 -5.54 -20.44
CA TYR A 483 5.11 -5.58 -19.22
C TYR A 483 5.73 -4.22 -18.85
N ASP A 484 6.19 -3.42 -19.82
CA ASP A 484 6.80 -2.11 -19.55
C ASP A 484 5.83 -1.11 -18.89
N TYR A 485 4.58 -1.11 -19.33
CA TYR A 485 3.51 -0.23 -18.83
C TYR A 485 2.94 -0.69 -17.48
N ARG A 486 3.42 -1.83 -16.95
CA ARG A 486 3.22 -2.17 -15.55
C ARG A 486 3.93 -1.19 -14.62
N TRP A 487 5.11 -0.74 -15.02
CA TRP A 487 6.01 0.08 -14.20
C TRP A 487 6.06 1.54 -14.64
N ARG A 488 5.64 1.83 -15.87
CA ARG A 488 5.58 3.18 -16.43
C ARG A 488 4.13 3.67 -16.53
N PRO A 489 3.88 4.97 -16.31
CA PRO A 489 2.56 5.52 -16.59
C PRO A 489 2.28 5.48 -18.09
N GLN A 490 1.01 5.29 -18.43
CA GLN A 490 0.48 5.60 -19.75
C GLN A 490 0.08 7.08 -19.75
N GLU A 491 0.62 7.83 -20.71
CA GLU A 491 0.39 9.26 -20.87
C GLU A 491 -0.41 9.49 -22.15
N GLU A 492 -1.48 10.28 -22.05
CA GLU A 492 -2.33 10.65 -23.17
C GLU A 492 -2.66 12.15 -23.09
N VAL A 493 -3.13 12.73 -24.20
CA VAL A 493 -3.58 14.13 -24.25
C VAL A 493 -5.06 14.16 -24.61
N ILE A 494 -5.85 14.88 -23.82
CA ILE A 494 -7.27 15.08 -24.06
C ILE A 494 -7.52 16.43 -24.73
N ASN A 495 -8.44 16.44 -25.68
CA ASN A 495 -8.93 17.67 -26.29
C ASN A 495 -10.27 18.05 -25.64
N LEU A 496 -10.27 19.10 -24.81
CA LEU A 496 -11.46 19.58 -24.09
C LEU A 496 -12.55 20.15 -25.01
N ASN A 497 -12.24 20.34 -26.29
CA ASN A 497 -13.21 20.78 -27.29
C ASN A 497 -14.02 19.64 -27.91
N GLN A 498 -13.78 18.40 -27.47
CA GLN A 498 -14.48 17.22 -27.96
C GLN A 498 -15.15 16.48 -26.82
N VAL A 499 -16.39 16.08 -27.06
CA VAL A 499 -17.14 15.22 -26.15
C VAL A 499 -17.67 14.05 -26.96
N GLN A 500 -17.22 12.85 -26.63
CA GLN A 500 -17.61 11.63 -27.33
C GLN A 500 -19.09 11.29 -27.12
N GLN A 501 -19.59 11.41 -25.90
CA GLN A 501 -21.00 11.14 -25.58
C GLN A 501 -21.49 12.00 -24.43
N TRP A 502 -22.72 12.52 -24.54
CA TRP A 502 -23.40 13.26 -23.48
C TRP A 502 -24.39 12.35 -22.74
N TYR A 503 -24.44 12.47 -21.42
CA TYR A 503 -25.46 11.83 -20.57
C TYR A 503 -26.54 12.82 -20.08
N LEU A 504 -26.40 14.09 -20.46
CA LEU A 504 -27.41 15.13 -20.25
C LEU A 504 -28.25 15.30 -21.51
N ASN A 505 -29.55 15.53 -21.32
CA ASN A 505 -30.41 15.92 -22.43
C ASN A 505 -30.18 17.38 -22.85
N ASP A 506 -30.75 17.79 -23.99
CA ASP A 506 -30.56 19.15 -24.54
C ASP A 506 -30.98 20.26 -23.56
N TRP A 507 -32.05 20.05 -22.80
CA TRP A 507 -32.54 21.05 -21.85
C TRP A 507 -31.61 21.18 -20.65
N GLU A 508 -31.15 20.06 -20.09
CA GLU A 508 -30.20 19.99 -18.97
C GLU A 508 -28.86 20.60 -19.35
N ARG A 509 -28.39 20.39 -20.58
CA ARG A 509 -27.17 21.05 -21.07
C ARG A 509 -27.30 22.57 -21.08
N MET A 510 -28.49 23.08 -21.43
CA MET A 510 -28.74 24.51 -21.51
C MET A 510 -29.08 25.17 -20.18
N HIS A 511 -29.60 24.45 -19.18
CA HIS A 511 -30.12 25.05 -17.94
C HIS A 511 -29.50 24.48 -16.65
N THR A 512 -28.93 23.29 -16.70
CA THR A 512 -28.44 22.57 -15.51
C THR A 512 -26.93 22.45 -15.51
N LEU A 513 -26.29 22.37 -16.68
CA LEU A 513 -24.84 22.17 -16.80
C LEU A 513 -24.02 23.24 -16.05
N TYR A 514 -24.43 24.50 -16.15
CA TYR A 514 -23.76 25.60 -15.45
C TYR A 514 -23.98 25.60 -13.93
N THR A 515 -24.93 24.82 -13.40
CA THR A 515 -25.08 24.67 -11.95
C THR A 515 -23.97 23.81 -11.34
N TYR A 516 -23.32 22.97 -12.15
CA TYR A 516 -22.14 22.21 -11.75
C TYR A 516 -20.88 23.09 -11.85
N ARG A 517 -20.55 23.76 -10.74
CA ARG A 517 -19.41 24.69 -10.65
C ARG A 517 -18.07 23.95 -10.74
N VAL A 518 -17.98 22.85 -10.00
CA VAL A 518 -16.81 21.99 -9.91
C VAL A 518 -17.21 20.54 -10.16
N GLY A 519 -16.24 19.75 -10.56
CA GLY A 519 -16.38 18.32 -10.75
C GLY A 519 -15.02 17.66 -10.74
N TYR A 520 -14.95 16.44 -11.24
CA TYR A 520 -13.71 15.72 -11.41
C TYR A 520 -13.83 14.80 -12.61
N LEU A 521 -12.68 14.39 -13.16
CA LEU A 521 -12.66 13.33 -14.15
C LEU A 521 -12.57 11.99 -13.44
N LYS A 522 -13.25 10.99 -13.98
CA LYS A 522 -13.18 9.60 -13.54
C LYS A 522 -12.77 8.72 -14.72
N LEU A 523 -11.64 8.04 -14.60
CA LEU A 523 -11.21 7.01 -15.55
C LEU A 523 -11.64 5.65 -15.00
N ALA A 524 -12.53 4.96 -15.70
CA ALA A 524 -13.10 3.69 -15.24
C ALA A 524 -13.25 2.67 -16.38
N PRO A 525 -13.22 1.35 -16.07
CA PRO A 525 -13.52 0.31 -17.06
C PRO A 525 -14.91 0.46 -17.67
N LEU A 526 -15.00 0.26 -18.98
CA LEU A 526 -16.29 0.17 -19.68
C LEU A 526 -16.95 -1.17 -19.36
N ARG A 527 -18.25 -1.14 -19.05
CA ARG A 527 -19.05 -2.35 -18.91
C ARG A 527 -19.39 -2.90 -20.30
N PRO A 528 -19.22 -4.21 -20.56
CA PRO A 528 -19.72 -4.83 -21.78
C PRO A 528 -21.23 -4.62 -21.88
N ASN A 529 -21.71 -4.06 -22.99
CA ASN A 529 -23.13 -3.84 -23.32
C ASN A 529 -23.88 -2.73 -22.55
N ASP A 530 -23.19 -1.90 -21.76
CA ASP A 530 -23.84 -0.87 -20.92
C ASP A 530 -23.44 0.56 -21.36
N GLN A 531 -23.85 0.96 -22.57
CA GLN A 531 -23.45 2.25 -23.18
C GLN A 531 -24.11 3.48 -22.54
N ASN A 532 -25.22 3.30 -21.82
CA ASN A 532 -26.05 4.39 -21.28
C ASN A 532 -26.10 4.43 -19.74
N SER A 533 -25.38 3.55 -19.04
CA SER A 533 -25.37 3.58 -17.58
C SER A 533 -24.59 4.80 -17.05
N THR A 534 -25.21 5.53 -16.14
CA THR A 534 -24.59 6.60 -15.35
C THR A 534 -23.83 6.05 -14.14
N GLU A 535 -24.03 4.78 -13.79
CA GLU A 535 -23.33 4.09 -12.71
C GLU A 535 -22.00 3.51 -13.18
N LEU A 536 -20.93 4.23 -12.86
CA LEU A 536 -19.58 3.91 -13.27
C LEU A 536 -18.96 2.85 -12.35
N LEU A 537 -18.17 1.94 -12.92
CA LEU A 537 -17.34 1.00 -12.14
C LEU A 537 -16.27 1.75 -11.33
N SER A 538 -15.68 1.08 -10.34
CA SER A 538 -14.52 1.59 -9.59
C SER A 538 -13.38 1.94 -10.55
N GLY A 539 -12.68 3.03 -10.28
CA GLY A 539 -11.64 3.56 -11.14
C GLY A 539 -10.77 4.58 -10.43
N LEU A 540 -10.09 5.40 -11.22
CA LEU A 540 -9.26 6.50 -10.70
C LEU A 540 -9.98 7.82 -10.92
N VAL A 541 -9.89 8.72 -9.96
CA VAL A 541 -10.49 10.05 -10.03
C VAL A 541 -9.41 11.13 -9.93
N THR A 542 -9.69 12.31 -10.48
CA THR A 542 -8.78 13.45 -10.40
C THR A 542 -9.02 14.26 -9.13
N ALA A 543 -8.12 15.20 -8.86
CA ALA A 543 -8.46 16.34 -8.02
C ALA A 543 -9.67 17.10 -8.62
N PRO A 544 -10.45 17.84 -7.80
CA PRO A 544 -11.53 18.65 -8.31
C PRO A 544 -11.02 19.68 -9.31
N ILE A 545 -11.77 19.90 -10.36
CA ILE A 545 -11.50 20.87 -11.42
C ILE A 545 -12.74 21.73 -11.66
N SER A 546 -12.55 22.94 -12.16
CA SER A 546 -13.66 23.73 -12.66
C SER A 546 -14.25 23.08 -13.92
N LEU A 547 -15.57 23.17 -14.08
CA LEU A 547 -16.28 22.66 -15.26
C LEU A 547 -16.70 23.78 -16.23
N HIS A 548 -16.22 25.02 -16.04
CA HIS A 548 -16.58 26.16 -16.88
C HIS A 548 -16.20 25.96 -18.36
N TRP A 549 -15.13 25.18 -18.63
CA TRP A 549 -14.74 24.82 -19.98
C TRP A 549 -15.79 23.95 -20.68
N LEU A 550 -16.70 23.28 -19.96
CA LEU A 550 -17.77 22.49 -20.57
C LEU A 550 -18.98 23.35 -20.99
N TRP A 551 -19.05 24.60 -20.52
CA TRP A 551 -20.18 25.50 -20.80
C TRP A 551 -20.08 26.05 -22.22
N THR A 552 -21.16 25.88 -22.99
CA THR A 552 -21.23 26.34 -24.38
C THR A 552 -22.57 26.99 -24.68
N PRO A 553 -22.58 28.04 -25.53
CA PRO A 553 -23.81 28.74 -25.92
C PRO A 553 -24.67 27.96 -26.93
N ASN A 554 -24.15 26.93 -27.63
CA ASN A 554 -24.85 26.27 -28.74
C ASN A 554 -24.70 24.73 -28.82
N ARG A 555 -25.75 24.02 -29.27
CA ARG A 555 -25.99 22.56 -29.11
C ARG A 555 -24.94 21.61 -29.70
N GLN A 556 -24.10 22.05 -30.63
CA GLN A 556 -23.28 21.18 -31.50
C GLN A 556 -21.76 21.41 -31.43
N GLN A 557 -21.28 22.30 -30.54
CA GLN A 557 -19.90 22.78 -30.61
C GLN A 557 -18.84 21.70 -30.32
N PHE A 558 -19.16 20.63 -29.58
CA PHE A 558 -18.18 19.60 -29.21
C PHE A 558 -17.93 18.49 -30.24
N ILE A 559 -18.36 18.69 -31.50
CA ILE A 559 -18.12 17.75 -32.62
C ILE A 559 -16.94 18.23 -33.49
N GLN A 560 -16.61 19.52 -33.48
CA GLN A 560 -15.61 20.12 -34.36
C GLN A 560 -14.24 20.25 -33.66
N THR A 561 -13.15 19.92 -34.36
CA THR A 561 -11.77 19.99 -33.84
C THR A 561 -11.19 21.41 -33.83
N THR A 562 -11.76 22.31 -34.64
CA THR A 562 -11.25 23.66 -34.87
C THR A 562 -12.38 24.67 -34.77
N PHE A 563 -12.25 25.63 -33.86
CA PHE A 563 -13.15 26.77 -33.73
C PHE A 563 -12.61 27.99 -34.44
N THR A 564 -13.50 28.76 -35.07
CA THR A 564 -13.18 30.09 -35.57
C THR A 564 -12.84 31.03 -34.42
N GLN A 565 -12.19 32.17 -34.71
CA GLN A 565 -11.87 33.15 -33.67
C GLN A 565 -13.14 33.75 -33.06
N GLN A 566 -14.14 34.04 -33.89
CA GLN A 566 -15.43 34.58 -33.45
C GLN A 566 -16.17 33.62 -32.49
N GLU A 567 -16.22 32.32 -32.78
CA GLU A 567 -16.85 31.33 -31.88
C GLU A 567 -16.14 31.21 -30.53
N ARG A 568 -14.82 31.40 -30.52
CA ARG A 568 -14.04 31.42 -29.27
C ARG A 568 -14.40 32.65 -28.44
N ASP A 569 -14.46 33.82 -29.07
CA ASP A 569 -14.83 35.07 -28.40
C ASP A 569 -16.26 35.01 -27.84
N GLU A 570 -17.21 34.46 -28.62
CA GLU A 570 -18.60 34.24 -28.17
C GLU A 570 -18.68 33.29 -26.97
N ARG A 571 -17.90 32.20 -26.97
CA ARG A 571 -17.83 31.28 -25.83
C ARG A 571 -17.23 31.95 -24.60
N THR A 572 -16.16 32.74 -24.77
CA THR A 572 -15.54 33.48 -23.67
C THR A 572 -16.51 34.48 -23.05
N GLU A 573 -17.25 35.24 -23.86
CA GLU A 573 -18.24 36.19 -23.34
C GLU A 573 -19.43 35.47 -22.67
N PHE A 574 -19.87 34.34 -23.23
CA PHE A 574 -20.91 33.51 -22.63
C PHE A 574 -20.49 32.98 -21.25
N VAL A 575 -19.29 32.39 -21.15
CA VAL A 575 -18.74 31.91 -19.88
C VAL A 575 -18.61 33.08 -18.89
N ARG A 576 -18.13 34.24 -19.33
CA ARG A 576 -18.03 35.44 -18.49
C ARG A 576 -19.39 35.86 -17.90
N HIS A 577 -20.43 35.90 -18.73
CA HIS A 577 -21.78 36.24 -18.28
C HIS A 577 -22.32 35.23 -17.26
N LYS A 578 -22.20 33.94 -17.56
CA LYS A 578 -22.65 32.86 -16.66
C LYS A 578 -21.86 32.78 -15.37
N SER A 579 -20.55 32.99 -15.42
CA SER A 579 -19.71 33.11 -14.23
C SER A 579 -20.13 34.28 -13.35
N ARG A 580 -20.54 35.41 -13.94
CA ARG A 580 -21.03 36.58 -13.19
C ARG A 580 -22.38 36.32 -12.53
N GLU A 581 -23.34 35.75 -13.25
CA GLU A 581 -24.63 35.33 -12.68
C GLU A 581 -24.39 34.40 -11.48
N MET A 582 -23.55 33.38 -11.68
CA MET A 582 -23.19 32.43 -10.63
C MET A 582 -22.51 33.09 -9.43
N CYS A 583 -21.62 34.06 -9.66
CA CYS A 583 -20.95 34.79 -8.58
C CYS A 583 -21.96 35.58 -7.73
N HIS A 584 -22.95 36.20 -8.37
CA HIS A 584 -24.05 36.86 -7.67
C HIS A 584 -24.90 35.87 -6.88
N ASP A 585 -25.33 34.77 -7.50
CA ASP A 585 -26.11 33.72 -6.82
C ASP A 585 -25.34 33.15 -5.61
N TRP A 586 -24.04 32.91 -5.76
CA TRP A 586 -23.19 32.43 -4.67
C TRP A 586 -23.00 33.48 -3.58
N TYR A 587 -22.80 34.75 -3.93
CA TYR A 587 -22.68 35.82 -2.95
C TYR A 587 -23.97 35.98 -2.13
N ASP A 588 -25.13 35.85 -2.77
CA ASP A 588 -26.42 35.90 -2.09
C ASP A 588 -26.66 34.66 -1.21
N GLU A 589 -26.23 33.48 -1.67
CA GLU A 589 -26.26 32.22 -0.91
C GLU A 589 -25.32 32.26 0.31
N ASP A 590 -24.05 32.64 0.12
CA ASP A 590 -23.03 32.73 1.19
C ASP A 590 -23.35 33.85 2.18
N GLY A 591 -23.86 34.98 1.70
CA GLY A 591 -24.31 36.09 2.54
C GLY A 591 -25.49 35.73 3.45
N ALA A 592 -26.28 34.71 3.10
CA ALA A 592 -27.34 34.16 3.94
C ALA A 592 -26.84 33.11 4.95
N LEU A 593 -25.63 32.58 4.76
CA LEU A 593 -25.01 31.61 5.66
C LEU A 593 -24.18 32.31 6.75
N PHE A 594 -23.99 31.64 7.88
CA PHE A 594 -23.02 32.09 8.86
C PHE A 594 -21.62 31.96 8.25
N ASN A 595 -20.87 33.05 8.26
CA ASN A 595 -19.56 33.14 7.64
C ASN A 595 -18.52 32.39 8.49
N PHE A 596 -18.60 31.06 8.48
CA PHE A 596 -17.81 30.14 9.31
C PHE A 596 -16.32 30.38 9.13
N ILE A 597 -15.88 30.65 7.90
CA ILE A 597 -14.49 30.95 7.58
C ILE A 597 -14.06 32.24 8.30
N ARG A 598 -14.78 33.35 8.15
CA ARG A 598 -14.45 34.60 8.86
C ARG A 598 -14.43 34.42 10.38
N ASP A 599 -15.36 33.63 10.92
CA ASP A 599 -15.48 33.41 12.36
C ASP A 599 -14.43 32.41 12.91
N THR A 600 -13.79 31.60 12.05
CA THR A 600 -12.81 30.58 12.46
C THR A 600 -11.38 30.82 11.95
N GLU A 601 -11.17 31.69 10.98
CA GLU A 601 -9.92 31.86 10.21
C GLU A 601 -9.16 33.15 10.55
N THR A 602 -9.65 33.99 11.47
CA THR A 602 -9.00 35.26 11.86
C THR A 602 -7.61 35.12 12.47
N ASN A 603 -7.14 33.91 12.79
CA ASN A 603 -5.73 33.64 13.07
C ASN A 603 -5.45 32.13 12.95
N SER A 604 -5.11 31.64 11.76
CA SER A 604 -4.75 30.23 11.51
C SER A 604 -3.38 29.87 12.11
N SER A 605 -3.27 29.96 13.44
CA SER A 605 -2.14 29.43 14.19
C SER A 605 -2.09 27.91 13.98
N CYS A 606 -0.90 27.38 13.67
CA CYS A 606 -0.66 25.93 13.75
C CYS A 606 -1.08 25.43 15.13
N PRO A 607 -1.69 24.24 15.25
CA PRO A 607 -2.07 23.70 16.54
C PRO A 607 -0.81 23.52 17.39
N CYS A 608 -0.80 24.09 18.59
CA CYS A 608 0.34 23.99 19.50
C CYS A 608 0.42 22.58 20.14
N VAL A 609 -0.70 21.86 20.19
CA VAL A 609 -0.79 20.51 20.75
C VAL A 609 -1.61 19.57 19.86
N GLU A 610 -1.27 18.28 19.90
CA GLU A 610 -1.97 17.20 19.16
C GLU A 610 -3.48 17.20 19.39
N ARG A 611 -3.93 17.43 20.63
CA ARG A 611 -5.36 17.49 20.97
C ARG A 611 -6.09 18.62 20.24
N GLN A 612 -5.45 19.75 20.00
CA GLN A 612 -6.03 20.85 19.21
C GLN A 612 -6.16 20.43 17.74
N ALA A 613 -5.13 19.79 17.18
CA ALA A 613 -5.16 19.30 15.81
C ALA A 613 -6.26 18.23 15.60
N LEU A 614 -6.48 17.34 16.57
CA LEU A 614 -7.53 16.33 16.54
C LEU A 614 -8.95 16.89 16.74
N LEU A 615 -9.10 18.03 17.39
CA LEU A 615 -10.40 18.71 17.53
C LEU A 615 -10.72 19.57 16.30
N ASP A 616 -9.68 20.00 15.58
CA ASP A 616 -9.75 20.87 14.41
C ASP A 616 -9.53 20.09 13.11
N LEU A 617 -10.27 18.99 12.96
CA LEU A 617 -10.17 18.10 11.80
C LEU A 617 -10.47 18.83 10.47
N GLY A 618 -11.27 19.90 10.52
CA GLY A 618 -11.60 20.75 9.39
C GLY A 618 -10.38 21.41 8.73
N ARG A 619 -9.36 21.76 9.52
CA ARG A 619 -8.16 22.46 9.04
C ARG A 619 -6.89 21.64 9.11
N TYR A 620 -6.82 20.68 10.02
CA TYR A 620 -5.64 19.85 10.23
C TYR A 620 -6.00 18.38 10.14
N MET A 621 -5.13 17.62 9.51
CA MET A 621 -5.25 16.18 9.45
C MET A 621 -3.92 15.52 9.79
N PRO A 622 -3.93 14.29 10.36
CA PRO A 622 -2.71 13.55 10.60
C PRO A 622 -1.92 13.37 9.30
N HIS A 623 -0.60 13.43 9.35
CA HIS A 623 0.21 13.14 8.17
C HIS A 623 0.15 11.62 7.89
N PRO A 624 -0.26 11.17 6.69
CA PRO A 624 -0.50 9.76 6.40
C PRO A 624 0.76 8.88 6.40
N ARG A 625 1.96 9.45 6.54
CA ARG A 625 3.24 8.71 6.62
C ARG A 625 4.01 8.99 7.90
N CYS A 626 3.38 9.72 8.82
CA CYS A 626 3.96 10.04 10.11
C CYS A 626 2.85 10.04 11.17
N SER A 627 2.26 8.86 11.35
CA SER A 627 1.26 8.58 12.38
C SER A 627 1.56 7.24 13.03
N GLN A 628 1.41 7.15 14.36
CA GLN A 628 1.57 5.90 15.11
C GLN A 628 0.51 4.86 14.74
N LEU A 629 -0.71 5.30 14.40
CA LEU A 629 -1.82 4.41 14.03
C LEU A 629 -1.63 3.81 12.63
N PHE A 630 -0.95 4.53 11.74
CA PHE A 630 -0.78 4.20 10.33
C PHE A 630 0.71 4.09 9.97
N ARG A 631 1.51 3.46 10.84
CA ARG A 631 2.96 3.46 10.73
C ARG A 631 3.43 2.56 9.57
N ASP A 632 3.57 3.13 8.38
CA ASP A 632 4.19 2.48 7.21
C ASP A 632 5.70 2.64 7.16
N ILE A 633 6.21 3.81 7.56
CA ILE A 633 7.63 4.18 7.52
C ILE A 633 7.91 5.10 8.72
N THR A 634 9.16 5.14 9.19
CA THR A 634 9.70 6.20 10.03
C THR A 634 9.37 7.56 9.44
N CYS A 635 8.97 8.51 10.30
CA CYS A 635 8.64 9.86 9.88
C CYS A 635 9.83 10.48 9.14
N THR A 636 9.69 10.64 7.82
CA THR A 636 10.74 11.20 6.97
C THR A 636 10.87 12.72 7.15
N SER A 637 9.76 13.39 7.44
CA SER A 637 9.73 14.85 7.64
C SER A 637 10.42 15.28 8.93
N MET A 638 10.27 14.50 10.01
CA MET A 638 10.86 14.77 11.33
C MET A 638 11.24 13.44 12.01
N ILE A 639 12.53 13.11 12.04
CA ILE A 639 13.00 11.87 12.67
C ILE A 639 12.69 11.90 14.18
N GLY A 640 12.05 10.84 14.68
CA GLY A 640 11.71 10.70 16.11
C GLY A 640 10.34 11.27 16.52
N SER A 641 9.62 11.95 15.62
CA SER A 641 8.24 12.37 15.91
C SER A 641 7.29 11.17 15.99
N LYS A 642 6.32 11.23 16.92
CA LYS A 642 5.27 10.20 17.08
C LYS A 642 4.15 10.38 16.05
N ASN A 643 3.61 11.58 15.97
CA ASN A 643 2.57 11.99 15.03
C ASN A 643 2.94 13.35 14.45
N CYS A 644 2.79 13.53 13.15
CA CYS A 644 2.78 14.84 12.50
C CYS A 644 1.36 15.16 12.02
N TYR A 645 1.05 16.44 11.93
CA TYR A 645 -0.19 16.96 11.38
C TYR A 645 0.13 17.93 10.26
N MET A 646 -0.72 17.97 9.26
CA MET A 646 -0.60 18.87 8.12
C MET A 646 -1.91 19.61 7.91
N SER A 647 -1.86 20.77 7.26
CA SER A 647 -3.07 21.49 6.89
C SER A 647 -3.85 20.67 5.85
N ALA A 648 -5.15 20.50 6.07
CA ALA A 648 -6.10 19.93 5.13
C ALA A 648 -6.41 20.90 3.97
N GLN A 649 -6.19 22.21 4.18
CA GLN A 649 -6.59 23.27 3.25
C GLN A 649 -5.49 23.70 2.28
N ASN A 650 -4.22 23.27 2.49
CA ASN A 650 -3.13 23.80 1.69
C ASN A 650 -2.00 22.78 1.51
N ILE A 651 -2.10 21.96 0.48
CA ILE A 651 -0.90 21.39 -0.15
C ILE A 651 -0.80 22.08 -1.48
N TYR A 652 -0.01 23.17 -1.50
CA TYR A 652 0.81 23.50 -2.64
C TYR A 652 1.24 22.18 -3.27
N GLY A 653 0.69 21.89 -4.46
CA GLY A 653 1.11 20.73 -5.24
C GLY A 653 2.62 20.72 -5.22
N SER A 654 3.20 19.57 -4.89
CA SER A 654 4.63 19.32 -4.84
C SER A 654 5.35 19.95 -6.03
N TYR A 655 5.82 21.18 -5.82
CA TYR A 655 6.72 21.92 -6.69
C TYR A 655 7.65 22.69 -5.76
N ALA A 656 8.71 22.00 -5.32
CA ALA A 656 9.90 22.66 -4.82
C ALA A 656 10.68 23.17 -6.05
N GLY A 657 10.19 24.26 -6.63
CA GLY A 657 11.00 25.12 -7.48
C GLY A 657 11.86 26.00 -6.58
N ASP A 658 13.12 26.19 -6.95
CA ASP A 658 14.04 27.07 -6.22
C ASP A 658 13.43 28.46 -6.04
N GLY A 659 13.58 28.98 -4.82
CA GLY A 659 12.87 30.14 -4.33
C GLY A 659 13.15 31.44 -5.06
N ASN A 660 12.29 32.40 -4.70
CA ASN A 660 12.34 33.83 -4.98
C ASN A 660 11.71 34.29 -6.29
N THR A 661 10.38 34.39 -6.31
CA THR A 661 9.65 35.62 -6.68
C THR A 661 8.14 35.41 -6.48
N PHE A 662 7.61 35.78 -5.31
CA PHE A 662 6.18 36.09 -5.18
C PHE A 662 6.01 37.57 -5.49
N ASN A 663 5.46 37.89 -6.67
CA ASN A 663 4.93 39.22 -6.96
C ASN A 663 3.45 39.25 -6.54
N ASN A 664 3.16 40.15 -5.61
CA ASN A 664 1.91 40.26 -4.87
C ASN A 664 0.83 41.03 -5.67
N MET A 665 0.71 40.84 -6.99
CA MET A 665 -0.14 41.67 -7.86
C MET A 665 -1.19 40.95 -8.71
N ASP A 666 -1.41 39.64 -8.57
CA ASP A 666 -2.47 38.92 -9.31
C ASP A 666 -3.78 38.76 -8.53
N THR A 667 -4.19 39.77 -7.76
CA THR A 667 -5.56 39.90 -7.24
C THR A 667 -6.24 41.19 -7.68
N GLN A 668 -6.16 41.51 -8.97
CA GLN A 668 -7.11 42.42 -9.61
C GLN A 668 -7.93 41.71 -10.68
#